data_AF-A0A9X8DSF4-F1
#
_entry.id   AF-A0A9X8DSF4-F1
#
_cell.length_a   1.000
_cell.length_b   1.000
_cell.length_c   1.000
_cell.angle_alpha   90.00
_cell.angle_beta   90.00
_cell.angle_gamma   90.00
#
_symmetry.space_group_name_H-M   'P 1'
#
loop_
_entity.id
_entity.type
_entity.pdbx_description
1 polymer ?
#
loop_
_entity_poly.entity_id
_entity_poly.type
_entity_poly.pdbx_seq_one_letter_code
_entity_poly.pdbx_strand_id
1 'polypeptide(L)'
;RLTSVETLHELVAHPTAFEYLDVLLSHSVKWHLVNDAADDDDVARELVAVVYAMTQALLWGYHRQRIPELGAWARFEAIVQAAIQLVQATPANRIDWLEHTLVGQVCPLLFTAMQHFPWTPAKTTYERMCDLLGQLVELVGPLNKQTSKCHDDQNETVVDTTTTVVQTVESAHDYANNMHLLTELTIPGASTLTITFDKRSRTEAAYDYVTFYKDESQTDFYGDEKYSGRGDDDDHNWPGVGSRPPLVIEAESCHVLFHTDGSGVDWGYKFTAVGLVVSHVTCLSLPWLAHVEETLMVLLTSMATTLVRGKAFTPLSTAETNQRVLLNSRLLQGGKQQTADHVVGFLKDLVDHPLDDESTTAAATVVKTLKKQTVQDQGSIAHVNRAVRAVAAAILHHNLWGMDVYEMGQASGPAGATIVPHVLQAWKTAQKMRQWFDIGDAADATVHRVSAAGRPTGLKRQPSAYKGQSEEAMVQLCQVVVERALFLLEFTPASFSFVRAAKLRWNLLAKYSTAIHRKNSWMHLVTELNAATELKSMLDYRRTSMERLHMPKTVTELVLEFVQSDVDVGEMQTMLETRNDRAGSRVVGMATIARALSASSSGRLQHVLLEGLACTMRAIGLEDCCATSLHFFNSLNGCAEAKRKALSEAVAHCLKASADILTTRSSSKCLAAEGDSGALVSSALKAMAMDYDVRDSYLLYDSKVLPHILRLLPSDNVRVRRVAQAIIRVLMSHFVAIPDQSFYSTDMGLPTLSAFQKQLLAAVRLQLEGIVGT
;
A
#
# COMPACT_ATOMS: atom_id res chain seq x y z
N ARG A 1 -25.47 -28.34 20.29
CA ARG A 1 -26.60 -27.44 20.67
C ARG A 1 -26.37 -25.99 20.20
N LEU A 2 -25.14 -25.46 20.20
CA LEU A 2 -24.81 -24.09 19.76
C LEU A 2 -24.74 -23.85 18.24
N THR A 3 -24.94 -24.88 17.42
CA THR A 3 -24.94 -24.79 15.95
C THR A 3 -26.28 -24.40 15.35
N SER A 4 -27.34 -24.30 16.17
CA SER A 4 -28.63 -23.74 15.74
C SER A 4 -28.52 -22.22 15.59
N VAL A 5 -28.99 -21.69 14.46
CA VAL A 5 -29.01 -20.25 14.17
C VAL A 5 -29.80 -19.47 15.23
N GLU A 6 -30.88 -20.06 15.77
CA GLU A 6 -31.69 -19.46 16.83
C GLU A 6 -30.87 -19.24 18.11
N THR A 7 -30.01 -20.20 18.46
CA THR A 7 -29.15 -20.12 19.64
C THR A 7 -28.02 -19.09 19.47
N LEU A 8 -27.55 -18.83 18.24
CA LEU A 8 -26.60 -17.75 17.96
C LEU A 8 -27.24 -16.37 18.23
N HIS A 9 -28.52 -16.20 17.94
CA HIS A 9 -29.24 -14.96 18.23
C HIS A 9 -29.41 -14.72 19.74
N GLU A 10 -29.69 -15.78 20.50
CA GLU A 10 -29.77 -15.71 21.97
C GLU A 10 -28.43 -15.32 22.60
N LEU A 11 -27.32 -15.89 22.11
CA LEU A 11 -25.96 -15.53 22.56
C LEU A 11 -25.68 -14.04 22.38
N VAL A 12 -26.01 -13.48 21.21
CA VAL A 12 -25.77 -12.05 20.93
C VAL A 12 -26.69 -11.14 21.73
N ALA A 13 -27.88 -11.60 22.10
CA ALA A 13 -28.79 -10.85 22.96
C ALA A 13 -28.30 -10.78 24.42
N HIS A 14 -27.42 -11.69 24.85
CA HIS A 14 -26.95 -11.75 26.22
C HIS A 14 -25.69 -10.87 26.42
N PRO A 15 -25.74 -9.85 27.30
CA PRO A 15 -24.71 -8.80 27.37
C PRO A 15 -23.32 -9.30 27.78
N THR A 16 -23.23 -10.37 28.57
CA THR A 16 -21.97 -10.94 29.07
C THR A 16 -21.53 -12.22 28.35
N ALA A 17 -22.23 -12.65 27.29
CA ALA A 17 -21.98 -13.95 26.67
C ALA A 17 -20.53 -14.12 26.19
N PHE A 18 -19.95 -13.02 25.67
CA PHE A 18 -18.60 -13.00 25.13
C PHE A 18 -17.51 -12.70 26.16
N GLU A 19 -17.85 -12.44 27.42
CA GLU A 19 -16.86 -12.33 28.50
C GLU A 19 -16.20 -13.68 28.80
N TYR A 20 -16.94 -14.77 28.59
CA TYR A 20 -16.43 -16.13 28.75
C TYR A 20 -15.52 -16.59 27.63
N LEU A 21 -15.47 -15.89 26.49
CA LEU A 21 -14.67 -16.30 25.34
C LEU A 21 -13.18 -16.33 25.68
N ASP A 22 -12.68 -15.33 26.41
CA ASP A 22 -11.26 -15.26 26.81
C ASP A 22 -10.88 -16.43 27.73
N VAL A 23 -11.79 -16.85 28.61
CA VAL A 23 -11.65 -18.02 29.48
C VAL A 23 -11.62 -19.30 28.64
N LEU A 24 -12.57 -19.46 27.71
CA LEU A 24 -12.65 -20.64 26.84
C LEU A 24 -11.42 -20.78 25.94
N LEU A 25 -10.91 -19.66 25.39
CA LEU A 25 -9.66 -19.64 24.63
C LEU A 25 -8.48 -20.08 25.50
N SER A 26 -8.35 -19.52 26.71
CA SER A 26 -7.26 -19.88 27.63
C SER A 26 -7.31 -21.36 28.02
N HIS A 27 -8.50 -21.89 28.30
CA HIS A 27 -8.70 -23.31 28.57
C HIS A 27 -8.42 -24.17 27.34
N SER A 28 -8.81 -23.74 26.15
CA SER A 28 -8.54 -24.45 24.89
C SER A 28 -7.05 -24.57 24.63
N VAL A 29 -6.30 -23.48 24.76
CA VAL A 29 -4.83 -23.50 24.65
C VAL A 29 -4.24 -24.44 25.69
N LYS A 30 -4.59 -24.28 26.97
CA LYS A 30 -4.03 -25.11 28.05
C LYS A 30 -4.31 -26.60 27.86
N TRP A 31 -5.53 -26.97 27.46
CA TRP A 31 -5.93 -28.36 27.29
C TRP A 31 -5.11 -29.05 26.20
N HIS A 32 -4.98 -28.40 25.04
CA HIS A 32 -4.23 -28.94 23.89
C HIS A 32 -2.71 -29.00 24.11
N LEU A 33 -2.17 -28.28 25.10
CA LEU A 33 -0.74 -28.30 25.44
C LEU A 33 -0.36 -29.31 26.52
N VAL A 34 -1.32 -29.78 27.33
CA VAL A 34 -1.03 -30.60 28.53
C VAL A 34 -1.44 -32.07 28.34
N ASN A 35 -2.46 -32.37 27.54
CA ASN A 35 -3.01 -33.72 27.45
C ASN A 35 -2.41 -34.53 26.29
N ASP A 36 -1.83 -35.69 26.62
CA ASP A 36 -1.27 -36.68 25.69
C ASP A 36 -2.19 -37.92 25.49
N ALA A 37 -3.37 -37.95 26.13
CA ALA A 37 -4.23 -39.14 26.21
C ALA A 37 -5.39 -39.10 25.21
N ALA A 38 -5.55 -40.19 24.44
CA ALA A 38 -6.55 -40.34 23.38
C ALA A 38 -8.03 -40.31 23.84
N ASP A 39 -8.30 -40.54 25.14
CA ASP A 39 -9.66 -40.54 25.70
C ASP A 39 -10.20 -39.11 25.98
N ASP A 40 -9.34 -38.07 25.94
CA ASP A 40 -9.68 -36.66 26.24
C ASP A 40 -9.85 -35.77 24.99
N ASP A 41 -9.71 -36.33 23.79
CA ASP A 41 -9.83 -35.61 22.52
C ASP A 41 -11.24 -35.08 22.28
N ASP A 42 -12.27 -35.79 22.74
CA ASP A 42 -13.66 -35.39 22.53
C ASP A 42 -13.99 -34.08 23.27
N VAL A 43 -13.48 -33.91 24.50
CA VAL A 43 -13.64 -32.66 25.28
C VAL A 43 -12.93 -31.50 24.60
N ALA A 44 -11.73 -31.74 24.06
CA ALA A 44 -10.94 -30.74 23.37
C ALA A 44 -11.66 -30.25 22.09
N ARG A 45 -12.21 -31.20 21.31
CA ARG A 45 -13.00 -30.92 20.10
C ARG A 45 -14.31 -30.19 20.43
N GLU A 46 -15.03 -30.60 21.47
CA GLU A 46 -16.23 -29.91 21.92
C GLU A 46 -15.93 -28.46 22.34
N LEU A 47 -14.83 -28.23 23.06
CA LEU A 47 -14.41 -26.89 23.46
C LEU A 47 -14.10 -26.01 22.24
N VAL A 48 -13.42 -26.54 21.23
CA VAL A 48 -13.16 -25.83 19.96
C VAL A 48 -14.46 -25.55 19.21
N ALA A 49 -15.40 -26.50 19.18
CA ALA A 49 -16.72 -26.29 18.57
C ALA A 49 -17.54 -25.20 19.27
N VAL A 50 -17.44 -25.09 20.60
CA VAL A 50 -18.05 -23.98 21.36
C VAL A 50 -17.42 -22.65 20.96
N VAL A 51 -16.08 -22.57 20.90
CA VAL A 51 -15.38 -21.34 20.46
C VAL A 51 -15.74 -20.98 19.02
N TYR A 52 -15.87 -21.96 18.13
CA TYR A 52 -16.31 -21.77 16.76
C TYR A 52 -17.70 -21.13 16.68
N ALA A 53 -18.68 -21.69 17.40
CA ALA A 53 -20.04 -21.16 17.46
C ALA A 53 -20.08 -19.74 18.06
N MET A 54 -19.31 -19.48 19.11
CA MET A 54 -19.17 -18.13 19.68
C MET A 54 -18.53 -17.16 18.69
N THR A 55 -17.57 -17.61 17.88
CA THR A 55 -16.95 -16.79 16.83
C THR A 55 -17.97 -16.43 15.75
N GLN A 56 -18.81 -17.37 15.33
CA GLN A 56 -19.93 -17.09 14.40
C GLN A 56 -20.91 -16.07 14.98
N ALA A 57 -21.32 -16.24 16.24
CA ALA A 57 -22.20 -15.30 16.93
C ALA A 57 -21.55 -13.90 17.03
N LEU A 58 -20.25 -13.83 17.33
CA LEU A 58 -19.51 -12.57 17.42
C LEU A 58 -19.44 -11.86 16.06
N LEU A 59 -19.12 -12.59 15.00
CA LEU A 59 -19.08 -12.08 13.63
C LEU A 59 -20.46 -11.53 13.19
N TRP A 60 -21.53 -12.30 13.43
CA TRP A 60 -22.89 -11.87 13.11
C TRP A 60 -23.32 -10.67 13.95
N GLY A 61 -23.08 -10.70 15.26
CA GLY A 61 -23.44 -9.64 16.20
C GLY A 61 -22.73 -8.32 15.90
N TYR A 62 -21.44 -8.39 15.54
CA TYR A 62 -20.70 -7.22 15.05
C TYR A 62 -21.30 -6.69 13.73
N HIS A 63 -21.52 -7.55 12.74
CA HIS A 63 -22.05 -7.13 11.45
C HIS A 63 -23.44 -6.48 11.57
N ARG A 64 -24.26 -6.96 12.51
CA ARG A 64 -25.58 -6.38 12.83
C ARG A 64 -25.53 -5.21 13.81
N GLN A 65 -24.35 -4.70 14.16
CA GLN A 65 -24.14 -3.58 15.09
C GLN A 65 -24.77 -3.81 16.47
N ARG A 66 -24.85 -5.08 16.91
CA ARG A 66 -25.37 -5.48 18.23
C ARG A 66 -24.28 -5.61 19.28
N ILE A 67 -23.03 -5.75 18.86
CA ILE A 67 -21.86 -5.85 19.73
C ILE A 67 -20.95 -4.64 19.46
N PRO A 68 -20.45 -3.94 20.51
CA PRO A 68 -19.52 -2.83 20.33
C PRO A 68 -18.23 -3.26 19.61
N GLU A 69 -17.74 -2.39 18.73
CA GLU A 69 -16.56 -2.65 17.90
C GLU A 69 -15.32 -3.00 18.73
N LEU A 70 -14.98 -2.17 19.72
CA LEU A 70 -13.82 -2.39 20.59
C LEU A 70 -13.89 -3.76 21.29
N GLY A 71 -15.11 -4.15 21.72
CA GLY A 71 -15.36 -5.43 22.35
C GLY A 71 -15.08 -6.58 21.39
N ALA A 72 -15.67 -6.55 20.20
CA ALA A 72 -15.52 -7.62 19.21
C ALA A 72 -14.07 -7.79 18.72
N TRP A 73 -13.40 -6.69 18.38
CA TRP A 73 -12.03 -6.74 17.88
C TRP A 73 -11.03 -7.24 18.91
N ALA A 74 -11.19 -6.90 20.19
CA ALA A 74 -10.35 -7.46 21.25
C ALA A 74 -10.46 -9.00 21.30
N ARG A 75 -11.63 -9.57 21.00
CA ARG A 75 -11.85 -11.03 20.98
C ARG A 75 -11.31 -11.66 19.70
N PHE A 76 -11.41 -10.99 18.56
CA PHE A 76 -10.72 -11.43 17.35
C PHE A 76 -9.20 -11.45 17.56
N GLU A 77 -8.63 -10.41 18.18
CA GLU A 77 -7.22 -10.38 18.56
C GLU A 77 -6.86 -11.55 19.50
N ALA A 78 -7.70 -11.83 20.51
CA ALA A 78 -7.51 -12.94 21.44
C ALA A 78 -7.53 -14.32 20.75
N ILE A 79 -8.42 -14.54 19.77
CA ILE A 79 -8.46 -15.78 18.97
C ILE A 79 -7.14 -15.97 18.21
N VAL A 80 -6.64 -14.93 17.54
CA VAL A 80 -5.37 -15.00 16.79
C VAL A 80 -4.18 -15.20 17.73
N GLN A 81 -4.17 -14.54 18.90
CA GLN A 81 -3.13 -14.76 19.92
C GLN A 81 -3.14 -16.20 20.46
N ALA A 82 -4.31 -16.76 20.73
CA ALA A 82 -4.44 -18.16 21.15
C ALA A 82 -3.94 -19.12 20.06
N ALA A 83 -4.23 -18.84 18.78
CA ALA A 83 -3.69 -19.60 17.65
C ALA A 83 -2.16 -19.51 17.58
N ILE A 84 -1.57 -18.32 17.75
CA ILE A 84 -0.10 -18.15 17.80
C ILE A 84 0.50 -19.00 18.92
N GLN A 85 -0.09 -18.97 20.12
CA GLN A 85 0.39 -19.77 21.27
C GLN A 85 0.34 -21.27 20.99
N LEU A 86 -0.74 -21.76 20.40
CA LEU A 86 -0.88 -23.16 20.00
C LEU A 86 0.22 -23.56 19.01
N VAL A 87 0.38 -22.81 17.92
CA VAL A 87 1.38 -23.11 16.88
C VAL A 87 2.80 -23.07 17.44
N GLN A 88 3.12 -22.13 18.33
CA GLN A 88 4.45 -22.02 18.95
C GLN A 88 4.78 -23.18 19.89
N ALA A 89 3.79 -23.70 20.61
CA ALA A 89 4.00 -24.71 21.62
C ALA A 89 3.81 -26.14 21.08
N THR A 90 3.24 -26.32 19.89
CA THR A 90 3.11 -27.64 19.24
C THR A 90 4.45 -28.12 18.68
N PRO A 91 4.92 -29.32 19.09
CA PRO A 91 6.14 -29.90 18.52
C PRO A 91 5.91 -30.42 17.10
N ALA A 92 6.99 -30.49 16.30
CA ALA A 92 6.92 -30.84 14.87
C ALA A 92 6.32 -32.24 14.57
N ASN A 93 6.31 -33.15 15.55
CA ASN A 93 5.72 -34.50 15.42
C ASN A 93 4.21 -34.54 15.72
N ARG A 94 3.59 -33.41 16.07
CA ARG A 94 2.15 -33.30 16.39
C ARG A 94 1.44 -32.22 15.58
N ILE A 95 1.93 -31.92 14.37
CA ILE A 95 1.32 -30.89 13.51
C ILE A 95 -0.13 -31.26 13.17
N ASP A 96 -0.44 -32.54 12.92
CA ASP A 96 -1.80 -32.98 12.57
C ASP A 96 -2.82 -32.65 13.66
N TRP A 97 -2.40 -32.59 14.93
CA TRP A 97 -3.29 -32.24 16.04
C TRP A 97 -3.82 -30.81 15.93
N LEU A 98 -3.05 -29.90 15.33
CA LEU A 98 -3.46 -28.51 15.12
C LEU A 98 -4.71 -28.39 14.24
N GLU A 99 -4.99 -29.37 13.38
CA GLU A 99 -6.19 -29.42 12.54
C GLU A 99 -7.46 -29.32 13.38
N HIS A 100 -7.49 -29.99 14.53
CA HIS A 100 -8.65 -30.03 15.42
C HIS A 100 -8.69 -28.90 16.45
N THR A 101 -7.70 -27.99 16.43
CA THR A 101 -7.62 -26.84 17.34
C THR A 101 -8.27 -25.59 16.76
N LEU A 102 -8.16 -24.47 17.49
CA LEU A 102 -8.49 -23.13 16.99
C LEU A 102 -7.80 -22.79 15.65
N VAL A 103 -6.60 -23.33 15.41
CA VAL A 103 -5.80 -23.06 14.20
C VAL A 103 -6.46 -23.64 12.95
N GLY A 104 -6.88 -24.91 12.98
CA GLY A 104 -7.53 -25.55 11.84
C GLY A 104 -9.02 -25.26 11.73
N GLN A 105 -9.72 -25.10 12.87
CA GLN A 105 -11.19 -25.00 12.88
C GLN A 105 -11.71 -23.56 12.91
N VAL A 106 -11.11 -22.66 13.70
CA VAL A 106 -11.67 -21.32 13.98
C VAL A 106 -11.03 -20.24 13.11
N CYS A 107 -9.72 -20.30 12.92
CA CYS A 107 -8.97 -19.31 12.15
C CYS A 107 -9.46 -19.15 10.69
N PRO A 108 -9.71 -20.21 9.90
CA PRO A 108 -10.19 -20.06 8.53
C PRO A 108 -11.53 -19.31 8.46
N LEU A 109 -12.49 -19.65 9.33
CA LEU A 109 -13.77 -18.93 9.43
C LEU A 109 -13.54 -17.44 9.71
N LEU A 110 -12.73 -17.13 10.73
CA LEU A 110 -12.43 -15.76 11.11
C LEU A 110 -11.76 -15.00 9.96
N PHE A 111 -10.76 -15.59 9.31
CA PHE A 111 -9.99 -14.93 8.26
C PHE A 111 -10.83 -14.66 7.02
N THR A 112 -11.62 -15.63 6.58
CA THR A 112 -12.55 -15.47 5.46
C THR A 112 -13.60 -14.41 5.78
N ALA A 113 -14.21 -14.42 6.96
CA ALA A 113 -15.15 -13.37 7.34
C ALA A 113 -14.48 -11.98 7.36
N MET A 114 -13.27 -11.90 7.91
CA MET A 114 -12.47 -10.68 7.97
C MET A 114 -12.07 -10.15 6.59
N GLN A 115 -11.96 -11.01 5.58
CA GLN A 115 -11.70 -10.60 4.22
C GLN A 115 -12.95 -10.01 3.53
N HIS A 116 -14.13 -10.57 3.79
CA HIS A 116 -15.33 -10.29 3.01
C HIS A 116 -16.27 -9.24 3.61
N PHE A 117 -16.22 -9.01 4.92
CA PHE A 117 -17.08 -8.01 5.54
C PHE A 117 -16.50 -6.58 5.45
N PRO A 118 -17.35 -5.54 5.38
CA PRO A 118 -16.90 -4.16 5.35
C PRO A 118 -16.53 -3.68 6.77
N TRP A 119 -15.28 -3.94 7.18
CA TRP A 119 -14.78 -3.53 8.49
C TRP A 119 -14.37 -2.06 8.53
N THR A 120 -14.64 -1.40 9.66
CA THR A 120 -14.24 0.00 9.92
C THR A 120 -13.57 0.16 11.30
N PRO A 121 -12.60 -0.69 11.68
CA PRO A 121 -12.01 -0.59 13.01
C PRO A 121 -11.16 0.66 13.18
N ALA A 122 -10.95 1.04 14.44
CA ALA A 122 -9.90 1.99 14.81
C ALA A 122 -8.54 1.59 14.20
N LYS A 123 -7.77 2.58 13.73
CA LYS A 123 -6.45 2.41 13.10
C LYS A 123 -5.50 1.53 13.92
N THR A 124 -5.39 1.78 15.22
CA THR A 124 -4.48 1.03 16.11
C THR A 124 -4.88 -0.44 16.27
N THR A 125 -6.17 -0.74 16.24
CA THR A 125 -6.70 -2.11 16.23
C THR A 125 -6.37 -2.81 14.93
N TYR A 126 -6.53 -2.13 13.80
CA TYR A 126 -6.16 -2.67 12.48
C TYR A 126 -4.66 -2.97 12.37
N GLU A 127 -3.81 -2.07 12.87
CA GLU A 127 -2.36 -2.24 12.90
C GLU A 127 -1.94 -3.42 13.79
N ARG A 128 -2.52 -3.55 14.99
CA ARG A 128 -2.26 -4.69 15.90
C ARG A 128 -2.68 -6.02 15.29
N MET A 129 -3.88 -6.10 14.71
CA MET A 129 -4.32 -7.30 14.02
C MET A 129 -3.40 -7.67 12.86
N CYS A 130 -3.02 -6.69 12.03
CA CYS A 130 -2.10 -6.93 10.91
C CYS A 130 -0.73 -7.46 11.38
N ASP A 131 -0.24 -6.99 12.54
CA ASP A 131 0.98 -7.52 13.14
C ASP A 131 0.82 -8.96 13.65
N LEU A 132 -0.28 -9.25 14.36
CA LEU A 132 -0.60 -10.61 14.84
C LEU A 132 -0.71 -11.61 13.68
N LEU A 133 -1.41 -11.25 12.60
CA LEU A 133 -1.50 -12.11 11.40
C LEU A 133 -0.11 -12.32 10.77
N GLY A 134 0.75 -11.30 10.77
CA GLY A 134 2.13 -11.41 10.33
C GLY A 134 2.94 -12.41 11.17
N GLN A 135 2.81 -12.36 12.49
CA GLN A 135 3.44 -13.32 13.41
C GLN A 135 2.91 -14.75 13.17
N LEU A 136 1.60 -14.90 12.94
CA LEU A 136 1.02 -16.21 12.67
C LEU A 136 1.54 -16.82 11.35
N VAL A 137 1.68 -16.03 10.28
CA VAL A 137 2.26 -16.52 9.01
C VAL A 137 3.70 -16.99 9.19
N GLU A 138 4.50 -16.31 10.00
CA GLU A 138 5.89 -16.71 10.30
C GLU A 138 5.98 -18.09 10.97
N LEU A 139 4.90 -18.54 11.60
CA LEU A 139 4.81 -19.85 12.23
C LEU A 139 4.17 -20.89 11.29
N VAL A 140 3.05 -20.54 10.67
CA VAL A 140 2.27 -21.44 9.81
C VAL A 140 3.02 -21.79 8.52
N GLY A 141 3.65 -20.82 7.86
CA GLY A 141 4.35 -21.03 6.59
C GLY A 141 5.48 -22.08 6.67
N PRO A 142 6.40 -21.98 7.64
CA PRO A 142 7.43 -23.00 7.86
C PRO A 142 6.89 -24.39 8.22
N LEU A 143 5.80 -24.48 8.98
CA LEU A 143 5.16 -25.77 9.28
C LEU A 143 4.58 -26.41 8.02
N ASN A 144 3.91 -25.62 7.19
CA ASN A 144 3.35 -26.12 5.94
C ASN A 144 4.44 -26.58 4.95
N LYS A 145 5.61 -25.92 4.92
CA LYS A 145 6.78 -26.40 4.16
C LYS A 145 7.31 -27.76 4.63
N GLN A 146 7.13 -28.09 5.91
CA GLN A 146 7.57 -29.37 6.47
C GLN A 146 6.59 -30.49 6.09
N THR A 147 5.28 -30.24 6.18
CA THR A 147 4.23 -31.22 5.86
C THR A 147 4.04 -31.43 4.36
N SER A 148 4.26 -30.42 3.52
CA SER A 148 4.13 -30.54 2.06
C SER A 148 5.19 -31.42 1.40
N LYS A 149 6.30 -31.75 2.08
CA LYS A 149 7.24 -32.77 1.59
C LYS A 149 6.71 -34.19 1.72
N CYS A 150 5.58 -34.38 2.40
CA CYS A 150 5.01 -35.66 2.78
C CYS A 150 3.76 -36.04 1.96
N HIS A 151 3.16 -35.10 1.22
CA HIS A 151 1.93 -35.31 0.47
C HIS A 151 2.18 -35.27 -1.04
N ASP A 152 1.81 -36.34 -1.73
CA ASP A 152 1.77 -36.39 -3.20
C ASP A 152 0.73 -35.39 -3.74
N ASP A 153 1.12 -34.67 -4.80
CA ASP A 153 0.43 -33.52 -5.44
C ASP A 153 -0.91 -33.87 -6.17
N GLN A 154 -1.72 -34.81 -5.71
CA GLN A 154 -2.99 -35.16 -6.38
C GLN A 154 -4.11 -35.52 -5.40
N ASN A 155 -4.85 -34.52 -4.89
CA ASN A 155 -6.17 -34.74 -4.29
C ASN A 155 -7.20 -33.75 -4.86
N GLU A 156 -7.46 -33.89 -6.17
CA GLU A 156 -8.72 -33.42 -6.74
C GLU A 156 -9.86 -34.28 -6.17
N THR A 157 -10.73 -33.66 -5.38
CA THR A 157 -11.95 -34.30 -4.88
C THR A 157 -13.13 -33.66 -5.59
N VAL A 158 -13.84 -34.44 -6.40
CA VAL A 158 -15.13 -34.00 -6.94
C VAL A 158 -16.14 -34.08 -5.81
N VAL A 159 -16.67 -32.94 -5.39
CA VAL A 159 -17.75 -32.86 -4.39
C VAL A 159 -19.04 -32.55 -5.12
N ASP A 160 -20.01 -33.45 -5.01
CA ASP A 160 -21.35 -33.23 -5.50
C ASP A 160 -22.07 -32.31 -4.52
N THR A 161 -22.34 -31.06 -4.93
CA THR A 161 -23.12 -30.12 -4.12
C THR A 161 -24.55 -30.10 -4.63
N THR A 162 -25.50 -30.36 -3.73
CA THR A 162 -26.93 -30.27 -4.02
C THR A 162 -27.48 -28.93 -3.57
N THR A 163 -27.95 -28.10 -4.49
CA THR A 163 -28.57 -26.80 -4.21
C THR A 163 -30.04 -26.84 -4.57
N THR A 164 -30.88 -26.18 -3.77
CA THR A 164 -32.32 -26.02 -4.08
C THR A 164 -32.56 -24.66 -4.72
N VAL A 165 -33.20 -24.65 -5.88
CA VAL A 165 -33.61 -23.42 -6.59
C VAL A 165 -35.13 -23.32 -6.53
N VAL A 166 -35.64 -22.13 -6.18
CA VAL A 166 -37.08 -21.91 -5.96
C VAL A 166 -37.62 -20.95 -7.01
N GLN A 167 -38.66 -21.36 -7.73
CA GLN A 167 -39.40 -20.53 -8.69
C GLN A 167 -40.88 -20.49 -8.31
N THR A 168 -41.52 -19.33 -8.47
CA THR A 168 -42.95 -19.15 -8.20
C THR A 168 -43.68 -18.85 -9.51
N VAL A 169 -44.82 -19.50 -9.72
CA VAL A 169 -45.68 -19.30 -10.89
C VAL A 169 -47.11 -19.09 -10.41
N GLU A 170 -47.80 -18.10 -10.97
CA GLU A 170 -49.18 -17.77 -10.61
C GLU A 170 -49.96 -17.25 -11.81
N SER A 171 -51.29 -17.40 -11.75
CA SER A 171 -52.22 -16.75 -12.69
C SER A 171 -52.49 -15.29 -12.29
N ALA A 172 -53.24 -14.56 -13.12
CA ALA A 172 -53.94 -13.37 -12.64
C ALA A 172 -54.99 -13.75 -11.57
N HIS A 173 -55.27 -12.81 -10.67
CA HIS A 173 -56.21 -12.96 -9.55
C HIS A 173 -57.19 -11.76 -9.51
N ASP A 174 -58.45 -11.88 -9.94
CA ASP A 174 -59.11 -13.04 -10.56
C ASP A 174 -58.59 -13.31 -11.98
N TYR A 175 -58.73 -14.54 -12.46
CA TYR A 175 -58.34 -14.93 -13.81
C TYR A 175 -59.42 -14.59 -14.86
N ALA A 176 -59.08 -14.67 -16.16
CA ALA A 176 -60.03 -14.40 -17.24
C ALA A 176 -60.70 -15.69 -17.77
N ASN A 177 -61.90 -15.56 -18.34
CA ASN A 177 -62.57 -16.66 -19.05
C ASN A 177 -61.87 -16.97 -20.38
N ASN A 178 -62.11 -18.17 -20.90
CA ASN A 178 -61.67 -18.68 -22.20
C ASN A 178 -60.14 -18.68 -22.39
N MET A 179 -59.39 -18.96 -21.31
CA MET A 179 -57.94 -19.05 -21.37
C MET A 179 -57.47 -20.47 -21.70
N HIS A 180 -56.35 -20.54 -22.41
CA HIS A 180 -55.64 -21.77 -22.70
C HIS A 180 -54.15 -21.44 -22.81
N LEU A 181 -53.52 -21.20 -21.67
CA LEU A 181 -52.16 -20.66 -21.57
C LEU A 181 -51.20 -21.78 -21.21
N LEU A 182 -50.31 -22.13 -22.13
CA LEU A 182 -49.22 -23.07 -21.91
C LEU A 182 -47.93 -22.30 -21.60
N THR A 183 -47.33 -22.56 -20.44
CA THR A 183 -46.09 -21.90 -19.99
C THR A 183 -45.03 -22.94 -19.67
N GLU A 184 -43.83 -22.78 -20.21
CA GLU A 184 -42.69 -23.63 -19.85
C GLU A 184 -42.19 -23.28 -18.43
N LEU A 185 -42.11 -24.29 -17.56
CA LEU A 185 -41.47 -24.23 -16.25
C LEU A 185 -40.14 -24.97 -16.33
N THR A 186 -39.03 -24.23 -16.32
CA THR A 186 -37.68 -24.79 -16.44
C THR A 186 -36.78 -24.27 -15.32
N ILE A 187 -36.18 -25.18 -14.57
CA ILE A 187 -35.08 -24.88 -13.63
C ILE A 187 -33.83 -25.57 -14.16
N PRO A 188 -32.93 -24.85 -14.86
CA PRO A 188 -31.78 -25.45 -15.51
C PRO A 188 -30.92 -26.29 -14.57
N GLY A 189 -30.65 -27.54 -14.95
CA GLY A 189 -29.84 -28.47 -14.15
C GLY A 189 -30.55 -29.10 -12.96
N ALA A 190 -31.87 -28.92 -12.82
CA ALA A 190 -32.64 -29.62 -11.81
C ALA A 190 -32.82 -31.10 -12.18
N SER A 191 -32.51 -31.99 -11.24
CA SER A 191 -32.78 -33.42 -11.34
C SER A 191 -34.25 -33.76 -11.03
N THR A 192 -34.89 -32.96 -10.19
CA THR A 192 -36.31 -33.09 -9.83
C THR A 192 -36.93 -31.72 -9.54
N LEU A 193 -38.19 -31.50 -9.92
CA LEU A 193 -39.02 -30.36 -9.53
C LEU A 193 -40.08 -30.82 -8.52
N THR A 194 -40.15 -30.17 -7.36
CA THR A 194 -41.22 -30.37 -6.38
C THR A 194 -42.19 -29.19 -6.40
N ILE A 195 -43.43 -29.43 -6.77
CA ILE A 195 -44.48 -28.42 -6.94
C ILE A 195 -45.43 -28.43 -5.73
N THR A 196 -45.55 -27.27 -5.07
CA THR A 196 -46.44 -27.07 -3.92
C THR A 196 -47.34 -25.85 -4.19
N PHE A 197 -48.65 -26.04 -4.19
CA PHE A 197 -49.62 -24.96 -4.42
C PHE A 197 -49.85 -24.11 -3.16
N ASP A 198 -50.13 -22.82 -3.37
CA ASP A 198 -50.61 -21.90 -2.32
C ASP A 198 -52.01 -22.35 -1.90
N LYS A 199 -52.27 -22.29 -0.60
CA LYS A 199 -53.53 -22.70 0.05
C LYS A 199 -54.74 -21.92 -0.47
N ARG A 200 -54.52 -20.73 -1.04
CA ARG A 200 -55.55 -19.87 -1.63
C ARG A 200 -55.88 -20.22 -3.08
N SER A 201 -55.19 -21.18 -3.69
CA SER A 201 -55.47 -21.62 -5.05
C SER A 201 -56.91 -22.12 -5.15
N ARG A 202 -57.69 -21.51 -6.03
CA ARG A 202 -59.12 -21.74 -6.20
C ARG A 202 -59.51 -21.53 -7.66
N THR A 203 -60.11 -22.53 -8.28
CA THR A 203 -60.66 -22.45 -9.63
C THR A 203 -62.06 -23.06 -9.66
N GLU A 204 -62.85 -22.77 -10.69
CA GLU A 204 -64.11 -23.47 -10.90
C GLU A 204 -63.85 -24.97 -11.09
N ALA A 205 -64.43 -25.78 -10.21
CA ALA A 205 -64.17 -27.22 -10.17
C ALA A 205 -64.55 -27.89 -11.50
N ALA A 206 -63.69 -28.79 -11.99
CA ALA A 206 -63.86 -29.56 -13.23
C ALA A 206 -63.86 -28.78 -14.56
N TYR A 207 -64.16 -27.48 -14.56
CA TYR A 207 -64.15 -26.62 -15.75
C TYR A 207 -62.80 -25.93 -15.94
N ASP A 208 -62.26 -25.35 -14.87
CA ASP A 208 -61.03 -24.56 -14.89
C ASP A 208 -59.90 -25.30 -14.15
N TYR A 209 -58.80 -25.58 -14.85
CA TYR A 209 -57.78 -26.48 -14.32
C TYR A 209 -56.37 -26.15 -14.77
N VAL A 210 -55.42 -26.62 -13.96
CA VAL A 210 -53.98 -26.61 -14.27
C VAL A 210 -53.54 -28.04 -14.61
N THR A 211 -52.72 -28.20 -15.65
CA THR A 211 -52.12 -29.49 -16.04
C THR A 211 -50.62 -29.32 -16.26
N PHE A 212 -49.82 -30.28 -15.80
CA PHE A 212 -48.36 -30.30 -16.02
C PHE A 212 -48.02 -31.30 -17.13
N TYR A 213 -47.88 -30.84 -18.37
CA TYR A 213 -47.49 -31.66 -19.51
C TYR A 213 -45.99 -31.91 -19.57
N LYS A 214 -45.60 -33.04 -20.17
CA LYS A 214 -44.18 -33.38 -20.39
C LYS A 214 -43.54 -32.49 -21.45
N ASP A 215 -44.30 -32.10 -22.46
CA ASP A 215 -43.85 -31.30 -23.60
C ASP A 215 -44.99 -30.45 -24.19
N GLU A 216 -44.69 -29.65 -25.21
CA GLU A 216 -45.66 -28.79 -25.91
C GLU A 216 -46.77 -29.56 -26.65
N SER A 217 -46.62 -30.88 -26.87
CA SER A 217 -47.60 -31.67 -27.62
C SER A 217 -48.89 -31.92 -26.83
N GLN A 218 -48.86 -31.69 -25.51
CA GLN A 218 -49.97 -31.91 -24.58
C GLN A 218 -50.56 -33.34 -24.63
N THR A 219 -49.74 -34.33 -24.98
CA THR A 219 -50.16 -35.73 -25.10
C THR A 219 -50.01 -36.52 -23.80
N ASP A 220 -48.98 -36.20 -23.01
CA ASP A 220 -48.63 -36.86 -21.74
C ASP A 220 -48.46 -35.83 -20.61
N PHE A 221 -48.91 -36.16 -19.39
CA PHE A 221 -48.84 -35.28 -18.22
C PHE A 221 -48.19 -35.94 -16.99
N TYR A 222 -47.80 -35.11 -16.02
CA TYR A 222 -47.25 -35.47 -14.72
C TYR A 222 -48.31 -35.34 -13.62
N GLY A 223 -48.45 -36.37 -12.79
CA GLY A 223 -49.46 -36.44 -11.74
C GLY A 223 -50.87 -36.59 -12.31
N ASP A 224 -51.84 -35.84 -11.79
CA ASP A 224 -53.21 -35.84 -12.29
C ASP A 224 -53.36 -35.00 -13.55
N GLU A 225 -54.30 -35.39 -14.41
CA GLU A 225 -54.61 -34.68 -15.67
C GLU A 225 -55.09 -33.24 -15.41
N LYS A 226 -55.83 -33.01 -14.33
CA LYS A 226 -56.45 -31.72 -14.03
C LYS A 226 -56.38 -31.42 -12.54
N TYR A 227 -55.73 -30.33 -12.18
CA TYR A 227 -55.77 -29.76 -10.84
C TYR A 227 -56.75 -28.58 -10.79
N SER A 228 -57.82 -28.69 -9.98
CA SER A 228 -58.88 -27.69 -9.89
C SER A 228 -59.53 -27.63 -8.50
N GLY A 229 -60.46 -26.70 -8.28
CA GLY A 229 -61.38 -26.68 -7.15
C GLY A 229 -61.21 -25.53 -6.16
N ARG A 230 -62.24 -25.25 -5.35
CA ARG A 230 -62.38 -24.03 -4.52
C ARG A 230 -61.85 -24.11 -3.08
N GLY A 231 -61.16 -25.18 -2.69
CA GLY A 231 -60.37 -25.20 -1.46
C GLY A 231 -61.13 -25.31 -0.13
N ASP A 232 -62.46 -25.37 -0.13
CA ASP A 232 -63.27 -25.35 1.09
C ASP A 232 -63.69 -26.76 1.61
N ASP A 233 -63.46 -27.85 0.85
CA ASP A 233 -63.74 -29.28 1.18
C ASP A 233 -62.89 -30.26 0.30
N ASP A 234 -63.11 -31.58 0.32
CA ASP A 234 -62.48 -32.63 -0.53
C ASP A 234 -62.59 -32.41 -2.07
N ASP A 235 -63.24 -31.32 -2.49
CA ASP A 235 -63.53 -30.92 -3.87
C ASP A 235 -62.39 -30.14 -4.56
N HIS A 236 -61.14 -30.32 -4.10
CA HIS A 236 -59.98 -29.69 -4.75
C HIS A 236 -58.79 -30.63 -4.91
N ASN A 237 -58.05 -30.47 -6.00
CA ASN A 237 -56.82 -31.16 -6.39
C ASN A 237 -55.53 -30.92 -5.63
N TRP A 238 -55.40 -29.70 -5.13
CA TRP A 238 -54.12 -28.97 -5.14
C TRP A 238 -52.95 -29.69 -4.45
N PRO A 239 -51.87 -30.05 -5.20
CA PRO A 239 -50.67 -30.66 -4.63
C PRO A 239 -50.05 -29.79 -3.54
N GLY A 240 -49.69 -30.41 -2.41
CA GLY A 240 -49.06 -29.72 -1.28
C GLY A 240 -50.00 -28.86 -0.42
N VAL A 241 -51.31 -28.89 -0.67
CA VAL A 241 -52.33 -28.22 0.14
C VAL A 241 -53.06 -29.22 1.05
N GLY A 242 -53.27 -28.88 2.31
CA GLY A 242 -53.91 -29.76 3.29
C GLY A 242 -53.04 -30.97 3.63
N SER A 243 -53.61 -32.18 3.58
CA SER A 243 -52.89 -33.44 3.80
C SER A 243 -52.31 -34.06 2.52
N ARG A 244 -52.38 -33.34 1.39
CA ARG A 244 -51.93 -33.86 0.09
C ARG A 244 -50.43 -33.65 -0.11
N PRO A 245 -49.69 -34.65 -0.62
CA PRO A 245 -48.28 -34.48 -0.91
C PRO A 245 -48.07 -33.48 -2.06
N PRO A 246 -46.92 -32.79 -2.11
CA PRO A 246 -46.47 -32.05 -3.28
C PRO A 246 -46.34 -32.95 -4.51
N LEU A 247 -46.47 -32.38 -5.71
CA LEU A 247 -46.23 -33.08 -6.97
C LEU A 247 -44.73 -33.11 -7.23
N VAL A 248 -44.17 -34.30 -7.48
CA VAL A 248 -42.74 -34.47 -7.80
C VAL A 248 -42.61 -34.84 -9.28
N ILE A 249 -41.82 -34.08 -10.02
CA ILE A 249 -41.55 -34.26 -11.45
C ILE A 249 -40.05 -34.56 -11.60
N GLU A 250 -39.72 -35.75 -12.11
CA GLU A 250 -38.34 -36.19 -12.38
C GLU A 250 -37.83 -35.65 -13.72
N ALA A 251 -37.83 -34.33 -13.88
CA ALA A 251 -37.34 -33.63 -15.07
C ALA A 251 -36.82 -32.23 -14.71
N GLU A 252 -35.97 -31.64 -15.56
CA GLU A 252 -35.51 -30.25 -15.40
C GLU A 252 -36.56 -29.21 -15.82
N SER A 253 -37.51 -29.63 -16.65
CA SER A 253 -38.58 -28.79 -17.18
C SER A 253 -39.90 -29.54 -17.36
N CYS A 254 -41.00 -28.79 -17.41
CA CYS A 254 -42.33 -29.27 -17.82
C CYS A 254 -43.16 -28.10 -18.38
N HIS A 255 -44.29 -28.39 -19.01
CA HIS A 255 -45.18 -27.38 -19.57
C HIS A 255 -46.47 -27.26 -18.76
N VAL A 256 -46.72 -26.10 -18.17
CA VAL A 256 -47.88 -25.85 -17.32
C VAL A 256 -49.00 -25.23 -18.16
N LEU A 257 -50.09 -25.97 -18.36
CA LEU A 257 -51.30 -25.46 -18.97
C LEU A 257 -52.21 -24.89 -17.89
N PHE A 258 -52.74 -23.70 -18.11
CA PHE A 258 -53.92 -23.19 -17.41
C PHE A 258 -55.07 -23.00 -18.39
N HIS A 259 -56.16 -23.75 -18.19
CA HIS A 259 -57.35 -23.71 -19.01
C HIS A 259 -58.55 -23.18 -18.22
N THR A 260 -59.33 -22.28 -18.84
CA THR A 260 -60.57 -21.76 -18.28
C THR A 260 -61.70 -21.72 -19.31
N ASP A 261 -62.93 -21.93 -18.84
CA ASP A 261 -64.12 -21.98 -19.69
C ASP A 261 -64.77 -20.60 -19.93
N GLY A 262 -65.99 -20.56 -20.47
CA GLY A 262 -66.67 -19.31 -20.86
C GLY A 262 -67.20 -18.45 -19.70
N SER A 263 -67.29 -18.96 -18.47
CA SER A 263 -67.96 -18.29 -17.36
C SER A 263 -67.55 -18.81 -15.99
N GLY A 264 -67.47 -17.91 -15.01
CA GLY A 264 -67.08 -18.29 -13.65
C GLY A 264 -65.59 -18.10 -13.49
N VAL A 265 -65.23 -17.27 -12.52
CA VAL A 265 -63.84 -16.96 -12.19
C VAL A 265 -63.68 -17.03 -10.70
N ASP A 266 -62.50 -17.43 -10.28
CA ASP A 266 -62.05 -17.42 -8.91
C ASP A 266 -60.68 -16.76 -8.84
N TRP A 267 -60.06 -16.85 -7.67
CA TRP A 267 -58.72 -16.35 -7.45
C TRP A 267 -57.72 -16.91 -8.47
N GLY A 268 -57.78 -18.19 -8.81
CA GLY A 268 -56.85 -18.85 -9.74
C GLY A 268 -55.81 -19.69 -9.01
N TYR A 269 -54.62 -19.85 -9.58
CA TYR A 269 -53.58 -20.69 -8.98
C TYR A 269 -52.31 -19.92 -8.67
N LYS A 270 -51.60 -20.39 -7.65
CA LYS A 270 -50.22 -20.02 -7.36
C LYS A 270 -49.50 -21.26 -6.85
N PHE A 271 -48.30 -21.53 -7.34
CA PHE A 271 -47.46 -22.60 -6.78
C PHE A 271 -46.00 -22.20 -6.71
N THR A 272 -45.27 -22.93 -5.86
CA THR A 272 -43.83 -22.87 -5.72
C THR A 272 -43.24 -24.17 -6.27
N ALA A 273 -42.35 -24.05 -7.25
CA ALA A 273 -41.53 -25.11 -7.79
C ALA A 273 -40.15 -25.08 -7.16
N VAL A 274 -39.73 -26.18 -6.55
CA VAL A 274 -38.39 -26.35 -5.95
C VAL A 274 -37.61 -27.35 -6.77
N GLY A 275 -36.58 -26.88 -7.48
CA GLY A 275 -35.67 -27.69 -8.28
C GLY A 275 -34.46 -28.15 -7.47
N LEU A 276 -34.13 -29.44 -7.53
CA LEU A 276 -32.92 -30.01 -6.93
C LEU A 276 -31.78 -30.01 -7.96
N VAL A 277 -30.87 -29.03 -7.89
CA VAL A 277 -29.73 -28.91 -8.81
C VAL A 277 -28.51 -29.59 -8.21
N VAL A 278 -27.99 -30.60 -8.89
CA VAL A 278 -26.71 -31.26 -8.51
C VAL A 278 -25.61 -30.65 -9.37
N SER A 279 -24.68 -29.94 -8.73
CA SER A 279 -23.50 -29.39 -9.40
C SER A 279 -22.26 -30.18 -8.98
N HIS A 280 -21.51 -30.67 -9.96
CA HIS A 280 -20.19 -31.24 -9.75
C HIS A 280 -19.20 -30.10 -9.54
N VAL A 281 -18.73 -29.89 -8.31
CA VAL A 281 -17.65 -28.95 -8.03
C VAL A 281 -16.37 -29.75 -7.86
N THR A 282 -15.43 -29.59 -8.77
CA THR A 282 -14.06 -30.04 -8.56
C THR A 282 -13.43 -29.17 -7.49
N CYS A 283 -13.39 -29.68 -6.26
CA CYS A 283 -12.66 -29.06 -5.17
C CYS A 283 -11.24 -29.66 -5.17
N LEU A 284 -10.24 -28.83 -5.41
CA LEU A 284 -8.89 -29.16 -4.97
C LEU A 284 -8.95 -29.21 -3.44
N SER A 285 -8.95 -30.40 -2.84
CA SER A 285 -8.85 -30.52 -1.38
C SER A 285 -7.43 -30.12 -1.01
N LEU A 286 -7.25 -28.85 -0.69
CA LEU A 286 -6.00 -28.37 -0.12
C LEU A 286 -5.82 -29.09 1.23
N PRO A 287 -4.60 -29.56 1.56
CA PRO A 287 -4.28 -29.94 2.92
C PRO A 287 -4.73 -28.84 3.89
N TRP A 288 -5.33 -29.21 5.02
CA TRP A 288 -5.97 -28.24 5.94
C TRP A 288 -5.03 -27.09 6.30
N LEU A 289 -3.73 -27.37 6.50
CA LEU A 289 -2.73 -26.36 6.85
C LEU A 289 -2.42 -25.41 5.69
N ALA A 290 -2.47 -25.90 4.45
CA ALA A 290 -2.36 -25.07 3.26
C ALA A 290 -3.59 -24.17 3.07
N HIS A 291 -4.79 -24.65 3.41
CA HIS A 291 -6.00 -23.84 3.44
C HIS A 291 -5.93 -22.73 4.51
N VAL A 292 -5.43 -23.05 5.71
CA VAL A 292 -5.17 -22.07 6.78
C VAL A 292 -4.19 -20.99 6.28
N GLU A 293 -3.06 -21.39 5.69
CA GLU A 293 -2.10 -20.42 5.15
C GLU A 293 -2.71 -19.57 4.04
N GLU A 294 -3.53 -20.14 3.16
CA GLU A 294 -4.18 -19.40 2.08
C GLU A 294 -5.14 -18.33 2.59
N THR A 295 -6.10 -18.69 3.45
CA THR A 295 -7.05 -17.73 4.03
C THR A 295 -6.34 -16.62 4.81
N LEU A 296 -5.31 -17.00 5.58
CA LEU A 296 -4.45 -16.07 6.30
C LEU A 296 -3.70 -15.11 5.36
N MET A 297 -3.07 -15.64 4.30
CA MET A 297 -2.28 -14.84 3.34
C MET A 297 -3.14 -13.88 2.53
N VAL A 298 -4.36 -14.28 2.13
CA VAL A 298 -5.27 -13.40 1.40
C VAL A 298 -5.74 -12.24 2.30
N LEU A 299 -6.16 -12.53 3.54
CA LEU A 299 -6.51 -11.50 4.51
C LEU A 299 -5.31 -10.57 4.79
N LEU A 300 -4.14 -11.13 5.09
CA LEU A 300 -2.93 -10.37 5.38
C LEU A 300 -2.53 -9.48 4.21
N THR A 301 -2.65 -9.96 2.97
CA THR A 301 -2.38 -9.16 1.76
C THR A 301 -3.29 -7.94 1.72
N SER A 302 -4.60 -8.12 1.91
CA SER A 302 -5.58 -7.02 1.94
C SER A 302 -5.28 -6.02 3.07
N MET A 303 -4.99 -6.52 4.28
CA MET A 303 -4.73 -5.67 5.43
C MET A 303 -3.43 -4.88 5.29
N ALA A 304 -2.33 -5.56 4.97
CA ALA A 304 -1.03 -4.93 4.85
C ALA A 304 -0.99 -3.90 3.72
N THR A 305 -1.59 -4.20 2.56
CA THR A 305 -1.68 -3.25 1.45
C THR A 305 -2.54 -2.03 1.76
N THR A 306 -3.62 -2.19 2.53
CA THR A 306 -4.43 -1.07 3.03
C THR A 306 -3.61 -0.13 3.91
N LEU A 307 -2.78 -0.68 4.81
CA LEU A 307 -1.86 0.11 5.64
C LEU A 307 -0.78 0.81 4.81
N VAL A 308 -0.21 0.13 3.80
CA VAL A 308 0.77 0.73 2.88
C VAL A 308 0.18 1.90 2.11
N ARG A 309 -1.07 1.75 1.62
CA ARG A 309 -1.80 2.80 0.91
C ARG A 309 -2.09 4.00 1.78
N GLY A 310 -2.44 3.79 3.05
CA GLY A 310 -2.71 4.84 4.04
C GLY A 310 -4.02 5.61 3.84
N LYS A 311 -4.69 5.48 2.69
CA LYS A 311 -5.93 6.20 2.33
C LYS A 311 -7.10 5.92 3.28
N ALA A 312 -7.19 4.70 3.83
CA ALA A 312 -8.28 4.31 4.72
C ALA A 312 -8.24 5.03 6.08
N PHE A 313 -7.04 5.25 6.63
CA PHE A 313 -6.86 5.78 7.99
C PHE A 313 -6.28 7.18 8.05
N THR A 314 -5.54 7.58 7.01
CA THR A 314 -4.80 8.85 6.92
C THR A 314 -4.87 9.41 5.49
N PRO A 315 -6.08 9.70 4.96
CA PRO A 315 -6.24 10.29 3.63
C PRO A 315 -5.54 11.64 3.54
N LEU A 316 -5.28 12.09 2.31
CA LEU A 316 -4.71 13.42 2.09
C LEU A 316 -5.73 14.49 2.43
N SER A 317 -5.35 15.43 3.29
CA SER A 317 -6.17 16.60 3.58
C SER A 317 -6.12 17.63 2.44
N THR A 318 -7.11 18.51 2.38
CA THR A 318 -7.11 19.64 1.45
C THR A 318 -5.91 20.56 1.67
N ALA A 319 -5.48 20.75 2.92
CA ALA A 319 -4.28 21.49 3.28
C ALA A 319 -3.01 20.86 2.66
N GLU A 320 -2.85 19.52 2.76
CA GLU A 320 -1.73 18.81 2.13
C GLU A 320 -1.72 18.98 0.60
N THR A 321 -2.90 18.92 -0.03
CA THR A 321 -3.04 19.12 -1.47
C THR A 321 -2.66 20.54 -1.88
N ASN A 322 -3.11 21.56 -1.14
CA ASN A 322 -2.81 22.96 -1.41
C ASN A 322 -1.31 23.25 -1.25
N GLN A 323 -0.68 22.68 -0.22
CA GLN A 323 0.73 22.90 0.11
C GLN A 323 1.69 21.90 -0.57
N ARG A 324 1.23 21.13 -1.56
CA ARG A 324 2.00 20.04 -2.20
C ARG A 324 3.36 20.47 -2.75
N VAL A 325 3.50 21.70 -3.25
CA VAL A 325 4.76 22.21 -3.83
C VAL A 325 5.83 22.33 -2.73
N LEU A 326 5.44 22.88 -1.58
CA LEU A 326 6.32 23.07 -0.44
C LEU A 326 6.59 21.75 0.27
N LEU A 327 5.56 20.91 0.44
CA LEU A 327 5.68 19.56 1.01
C LEU A 327 6.60 18.64 0.18
N ASN A 328 6.69 18.85 -1.14
CA ASN A 328 7.60 18.12 -2.02
C ASN A 328 8.95 18.81 -2.23
N SER A 329 9.19 19.94 -1.56
CA SER A 329 10.48 20.62 -1.58
C SER A 329 11.59 19.72 -1.04
N ARG A 330 12.78 19.86 -1.63
CA ARG A 330 14.00 19.15 -1.17
C ARG A 330 14.35 19.47 0.28
N LEU A 331 13.89 20.59 0.82
CA LEU A 331 14.10 20.99 2.20
C LEU A 331 13.49 19.99 3.20
N LEU A 332 12.36 19.37 2.85
CA LEU A 332 11.63 18.45 3.75
C LEU A 332 11.95 16.98 3.46
N GLN A 333 12.59 16.66 2.35
CA GLN A 333 12.84 15.27 1.94
C GLN A 333 13.74 14.47 2.90
N GLY A 334 14.57 15.14 3.70
CA GLY A 334 15.46 14.50 4.67
C GLY A 334 14.76 14.06 5.96
N GLY A 335 13.54 14.55 6.19
CA GLY A 335 12.78 14.30 7.41
C GLY A 335 13.19 15.19 8.59
N LYS A 336 12.32 15.21 9.61
CA LYS A 336 12.53 15.99 10.85
C LYS A 336 13.48 15.24 11.80
N GLN A 337 14.48 15.94 12.31
CA GLN A 337 15.48 15.44 13.25
C GLN A 337 14.88 15.27 14.65
N GLN A 338 15.30 14.24 15.39
CA GLN A 338 14.83 13.99 16.76
C GLN A 338 15.82 14.42 17.84
N THR A 339 17.12 14.43 17.53
CA THR A 339 18.19 14.76 18.48
C THR A 339 18.66 16.20 18.28
N ALA A 340 18.90 16.91 19.39
CA ALA A 340 19.49 18.23 19.36
C ALA A 340 20.93 18.15 18.79
N ASP A 341 21.09 18.66 17.57
CA ASP A 341 22.40 18.86 16.97
C ASP A 341 23.03 20.12 17.59
N HIS A 342 24.23 19.97 18.17
CA HIS A 342 25.00 21.08 18.75
C HIS A 342 25.26 22.20 17.73
N VAL A 343 25.41 21.86 16.44
CA VAL A 343 25.55 22.84 15.36
C VAL A 343 24.25 23.60 15.16
N VAL A 344 23.10 22.91 15.20
CA VAL A 344 21.77 23.56 15.12
C VAL A 344 21.52 24.45 16.35
N GLY A 345 21.94 24.00 17.54
CA GLY A 345 21.92 24.81 18.76
C GLY A 345 22.71 26.12 18.58
N PHE A 346 23.95 26.02 18.11
CA PHE A 346 24.79 27.18 17.81
C PHE A 346 24.17 28.12 16.75
N LEU A 347 23.53 27.56 15.71
CA LEU A 347 22.83 28.35 14.70
C LEU A 347 21.62 29.08 15.28
N LYS A 348 20.90 28.50 16.25
CA LYS A 348 19.81 29.18 16.98
C LYS A 348 20.36 30.31 17.85
N ASP A 349 21.47 30.09 18.56
CA ASP A 349 22.14 31.14 19.34
C ASP A 349 22.56 32.31 18.43
N LEU A 350 23.06 32.00 17.22
CA LEU A 350 23.40 33.00 16.20
C LEU A 350 22.20 33.87 15.79
N VAL A 351 20.97 33.32 15.81
CA VAL A 351 19.74 34.10 15.51
C VAL A 351 19.41 35.06 16.64
N ASP A 352 19.42 34.58 17.88
CA ASP A 352 18.88 35.31 19.03
C ASP A 352 19.85 36.32 19.66
N HIS A 353 21.13 36.33 19.28
CA HIS A 353 22.09 37.29 19.83
C HIS A 353 21.84 38.75 19.41
N PRO A 354 21.66 39.70 20.36
CA PRO A 354 21.64 41.13 20.09
C PRO A 354 23.05 41.62 19.70
N LEU A 355 23.13 42.51 18.71
CA LEU A 355 24.41 43.09 18.26
C LEU A 355 25.04 44.03 19.30
N ASP A 356 24.22 44.56 20.19
CA ASP A 356 24.58 45.54 21.22
C ASP A 356 24.97 44.89 22.56
N ASP A 357 24.92 43.56 22.62
CA ASP A 357 25.26 42.80 23.81
C ASP A 357 26.79 42.65 23.92
N GLU A 358 27.36 43.02 25.07
CA GLU A 358 28.79 42.83 25.39
C GLU A 358 29.13 41.35 25.63
N SER A 359 28.12 40.47 25.63
CA SER A 359 28.32 39.03 25.74
C SER A 359 29.37 38.49 24.75
N THR A 360 30.30 37.71 25.28
CA THR A 360 31.44 37.08 24.59
C THR A 360 31.12 35.66 24.15
N THR A 361 29.88 35.38 23.74
CA THR A 361 29.57 34.05 23.21
C THR A 361 30.27 33.84 21.87
N ALA A 362 30.58 32.58 21.56
CA ALA A 362 31.18 32.20 20.29
C ALA A 362 30.32 32.66 19.10
N ALA A 363 28.99 32.50 19.19
CA ALA A 363 28.04 32.94 18.18
C ALA A 363 28.03 34.47 18.00
N ALA A 364 28.05 35.25 19.09
CA ALA A 364 28.12 36.72 19.02
C ALA A 364 29.41 37.21 18.36
N THR A 365 30.54 36.54 18.64
CA THR A 365 31.85 36.85 18.02
C THR A 365 31.82 36.63 16.50
N VAL A 366 31.20 35.54 16.05
CA VAL A 366 31.01 35.25 14.62
C VAL A 366 30.14 36.32 13.96
N VAL A 367 29.00 36.68 14.57
CA VAL A 367 28.11 37.72 14.03
C VAL A 367 28.83 39.07 13.90
N LYS A 368 29.58 39.49 14.93
CA LYS A 368 30.39 40.72 14.91
C LYS A 368 31.42 40.69 13.77
N THR A 369 32.07 39.54 13.57
CA THR A 369 33.07 39.33 12.52
C THR A 369 32.47 39.38 11.12
N LEU A 370 31.34 38.70 10.88
CA LEU A 370 30.65 38.69 9.59
C LEU A 370 30.04 40.07 9.25
N LYS A 371 29.50 40.78 10.24
CA LYS A 371 29.00 42.15 10.08
C LYS A 371 30.11 43.11 9.64
N LYS A 372 31.29 43.05 10.27
CA LYS A 372 32.45 43.90 9.92
C LYS A 372 32.87 43.73 8.45
N GLN A 373 32.71 42.55 7.88
CA GLN A 373 33.06 42.25 6.48
C GLN A 373 31.91 42.39 5.48
N THR A 374 30.71 42.75 5.94
CA THR A 374 29.52 42.85 5.10
C THR A 374 29.00 44.28 5.10
N VAL A 375 29.45 45.07 4.13
CA VAL A 375 29.07 46.50 3.99
C VAL A 375 27.55 46.68 3.87
N GLN A 376 26.84 45.69 3.33
CA GLN A 376 25.38 45.67 3.19
C GLN A 376 24.62 45.49 4.52
N ASP A 377 25.32 45.09 5.59
CA ASP A 377 24.73 44.80 6.89
C ASP A 377 24.70 46.06 7.79
N GLN A 378 23.96 47.07 7.36
CA GLN A 378 23.82 48.38 8.04
C GLN A 378 22.49 48.56 8.79
N GLY A 379 21.72 47.48 8.98
CA GLY A 379 20.40 47.58 9.59
C GLY A 379 20.45 47.98 11.06
N SER A 380 19.73 49.04 11.41
CA SER A 380 19.51 49.49 12.80
C SER A 380 18.29 48.83 13.46
N ILE A 381 17.42 48.19 12.67
CA ILE A 381 16.14 47.66 13.15
C ILE A 381 16.31 46.24 13.71
N ALA A 382 16.05 46.07 15.01
CA ALA A 382 16.31 44.83 15.74
C ALA A 382 15.55 43.60 15.20
N HIS A 383 14.24 43.72 14.93
CA HIS A 383 13.43 42.60 14.44
C HIS A 383 13.80 42.19 13.00
N VAL A 384 14.13 43.15 12.12
CA VAL A 384 14.67 42.87 10.77
C VAL A 384 16.03 42.18 10.88
N ASN A 385 16.90 42.63 11.78
CA ASN A 385 18.20 42.01 12.01
C ASN A 385 18.06 40.54 12.45
N ARG A 386 17.15 40.25 13.39
CA ARG A 386 16.86 38.88 13.82
C ARG A 386 16.33 38.01 12.69
N ALA A 387 15.39 38.53 11.89
CA ALA A 387 14.83 37.83 10.73
C ALA A 387 15.90 37.50 9.67
N VAL A 388 16.78 38.44 9.35
CA VAL A 388 17.91 38.23 8.42
C VAL A 388 18.88 37.16 8.95
N ARG A 389 19.20 37.18 10.25
CA ARG A 389 20.05 36.14 10.86
C ARG A 389 19.39 34.76 10.82
N ALA A 390 18.09 34.67 11.07
CA ALA A 390 17.33 33.43 10.95
C ALA A 390 17.42 32.84 9.53
N VAL A 391 17.25 33.69 8.51
CA VAL A 391 17.43 33.28 7.10
C VAL A 391 18.86 32.83 6.81
N ALA A 392 19.86 33.54 7.33
CA ALA A 392 21.26 33.13 7.19
C ALA A 392 21.51 31.75 7.82
N ALA A 393 20.99 31.51 9.03
CA ALA A 393 21.08 30.23 9.72
C ALA A 393 20.45 29.09 8.90
N ALA A 394 19.26 29.29 8.33
CA ALA A 394 18.60 28.31 7.47
C ALA A 394 19.40 28.00 6.18
N ILE A 395 19.99 29.02 5.54
CA ILE A 395 20.86 28.84 4.37
C ILE A 395 22.10 28.04 4.74
N LEU A 396 22.77 28.39 5.85
CA LEU A 396 23.96 27.70 6.34
C LEU A 396 23.66 26.23 6.66
N HIS A 397 22.55 25.96 7.35
CA HIS A 397 22.11 24.62 7.70
C HIS A 397 21.88 23.75 6.47
N HIS A 398 20.98 24.14 5.58
CA HIS A 398 20.60 23.28 4.45
C HIS A 398 21.70 23.12 3.41
N ASN A 399 22.68 24.03 3.34
CA ASN A 399 23.87 23.90 2.49
C ASN A 399 25.02 23.10 3.15
N LEU A 400 24.86 22.62 4.39
CA LEU A 400 25.90 21.94 5.19
C LEU A 400 27.10 22.82 5.57
N TRP A 401 26.90 24.13 5.67
CA TRP A 401 27.94 25.08 6.08
C TRP A 401 27.91 25.39 7.57
N GLY A 402 26.94 24.84 8.33
CA GLY A 402 26.80 25.09 9.76
C GLY A 402 28.04 24.72 10.59
N MET A 403 28.71 23.61 10.25
CA MET A 403 29.92 23.17 10.95
C MET A 403 31.07 24.18 10.78
N ASP A 404 31.25 24.73 9.59
CA ASP A 404 32.29 25.75 9.34
C ASP A 404 32.07 27.01 10.18
N VAL A 405 30.81 27.40 10.39
CA VAL A 405 30.45 28.55 11.25
C VAL A 405 30.64 28.22 12.72
N TYR A 406 30.30 27.00 13.13
CA TYR A 406 30.55 26.52 14.48
C TYR A 406 32.06 26.52 14.81
N GLU A 407 32.90 25.96 13.93
CA GLU A 407 34.36 25.96 14.09
C GLU A 407 34.94 27.39 14.14
N MET A 408 34.40 28.31 13.33
CA MET A 408 34.76 29.73 13.38
C MET A 408 34.49 30.34 14.76
N GLY A 409 33.38 29.97 15.42
CA GLY A 409 33.05 30.42 16.77
C GLY A 409 33.94 29.81 17.84
N GLN A 410 34.37 28.56 17.65
CA GLN A 410 35.23 27.84 18.59
C GLN A 410 36.72 28.24 18.49
N ALA A 411 37.14 28.82 17.37
CA ALA A 411 38.51 29.28 17.11
C ALA A 411 38.87 30.54 17.93
N SER A 412 38.93 30.40 19.26
CA SER A 412 39.38 31.45 20.19
C SER A 412 40.90 31.40 20.32
N GLY A 413 41.62 32.04 19.40
CA GLY A 413 43.08 32.19 19.44
C GLY A 413 43.60 33.45 18.72
N PRO A 414 44.86 33.87 18.95
CA PRO A 414 45.43 35.16 18.48
C PRO A 414 45.57 35.28 16.94
N ALA A 415 45.33 34.21 16.19
CA ALA A 415 45.33 34.24 14.72
C ALA A 415 44.05 34.84 14.11
N GLY A 416 42.98 35.03 14.90
CA GLY A 416 41.67 35.43 14.40
C GLY A 416 40.99 34.31 13.60
N ALA A 417 39.67 34.19 13.70
CA ALA A 417 38.95 33.19 12.93
C ALA A 417 38.97 33.56 11.43
N THR A 418 39.65 32.75 10.61
CA THR A 418 39.68 32.93 9.16
C THR A 418 38.27 32.80 8.60
N ILE A 419 37.78 33.84 7.92
CA ILE A 419 36.42 33.82 7.37
C ILE A 419 36.36 32.88 6.17
N VAL A 420 35.48 31.89 6.28
CA VAL A 420 35.22 30.92 5.23
C VAL A 420 34.39 31.58 4.10
N PRO A 421 34.83 31.54 2.82
CA PRO A 421 34.19 32.30 1.74
C PRO A 421 32.70 32.00 1.53
N HIS A 422 32.28 30.74 1.60
CA HIS A 422 30.88 30.35 1.40
C HIS A 422 29.98 30.75 2.57
N VAL A 423 30.51 30.79 3.80
CA VAL A 423 29.81 31.32 4.98
C VAL A 423 29.52 32.82 4.79
N LEU A 424 30.53 33.59 4.36
CA LEU A 424 30.35 35.01 4.06
C LEU A 424 29.36 35.24 2.91
N GLN A 425 29.36 34.36 1.90
CA GLN A 425 28.41 34.40 0.80
C GLN A 425 26.97 34.12 1.25
N ALA A 426 26.77 33.14 2.14
CA ALA A 426 25.47 32.87 2.75
C ALA A 426 24.96 34.09 3.53
N TRP A 427 25.83 34.69 4.35
CA TRP A 427 25.53 35.90 5.12
C TRP A 427 25.09 37.05 4.21
N LYS A 428 25.90 37.38 3.19
CA LYS A 428 25.58 38.40 2.18
C LYS A 428 24.27 38.13 1.44
N THR A 429 23.97 36.86 1.17
CA THR A 429 22.73 36.49 0.49
C THR A 429 21.52 36.73 1.37
N ALA A 430 21.59 36.40 2.66
CA ALA A 430 20.52 36.67 3.62
C ALA A 430 20.24 38.18 3.77
N GLN A 431 21.26 39.04 3.66
CA GLN A 431 21.08 40.50 3.72
C GLN A 431 20.13 41.04 2.63
N LYS A 432 19.93 40.31 1.52
CA LYS A 432 18.94 40.68 0.48
C LYS A 432 17.51 40.72 1.01
N MET A 433 17.20 40.01 2.09
CA MET A 433 15.89 40.07 2.76
C MET A 433 15.56 41.48 3.27
N ARG A 434 16.57 42.33 3.55
CA ARG A 434 16.33 43.72 3.95
C ARG A 434 15.56 44.50 2.88
N GLN A 435 15.87 44.26 1.59
CA GLN A 435 15.15 44.88 0.47
C GLN A 435 13.71 44.37 0.36
N TRP A 436 13.47 43.12 0.75
CA TRP A 436 12.12 42.53 0.76
C TRP A 436 11.26 43.09 1.90
N PHE A 437 11.88 43.43 3.03
CA PHE A 437 11.23 44.13 4.16
C PHE A 437 11.09 45.65 3.96
N ASP A 438 11.86 46.26 3.05
CA ASP A 438 11.99 47.71 2.92
C ASP A 438 10.69 48.40 2.52
N ILE A 439 10.49 49.65 2.93
CA ILE A 439 9.33 50.51 2.59
C ILE A 439 9.47 51.08 1.15
N GLY A 440 10.67 51.03 0.55
CA GLY A 440 11.17 52.02 -0.41
C GLY A 440 11.01 51.83 -1.93
N ASP A 441 10.40 50.77 -2.49
CA ASP A 441 10.30 50.63 -3.96
C ASP A 441 8.97 51.13 -4.57
N ALA A 442 8.13 51.82 -3.78
CA ALA A 442 6.88 52.41 -4.25
C ALA A 442 6.99 53.86 -4.79
N ALA A 443 8.11 54.54 -4.54
CA ALA A 443 8.28 55.94 -4.91
C ALA A 443 8.95 56.14 -6.29
N ASP A 444 9.70 55.15 -6.79
CA ASP A 444 10.44 55.26 -8.06
C ASP A 444 9.76 54.59 -9.27
N ALA A 445 8.57 54.01 -9.08
CA ALA A 445 7.76 53.47 -10.19
C ALA A 445 6.91 54.55 -10.89
N THR A 446 7.05 55.82 -10.52
CA THR A 446 6.38 56.94 -11.19
C THR A 446 7.39 57.87 -11.84
N VAL A 447 7.33 57.87 -13.18
CA VAL A 447 7.74 58.92 -14.12
C VAL A 447 9.24 58.98 -14.48
N HIS A 448 9.54 58.36 -15.63
CA HIS A 448 10.71 58.55 -16.49
C HIS A 448 12.08 58.00 -16.04
N ARG A 449 12.34 56.73 -16.34
CA ARG A 449 13.65 56.28 -16.85
C ARG A 449 13.53 54.98 -17.65
N VAL A 450 13.83 55.06 -18.94
CA VAL A 450 14.05 53.89 -19.80
C VAL A 450 15.41 53.30 -19.43
N SER A 451 15.44 52.10 -18.83
CA SER A 451 16.70 51.42 -18.54
C SER A 451 17.04 50.44 -19.67
N ALA A 452 18.22 50.66 -20.24
CA ALA A 452 18.81 49.94 -21.35
C ALA A 452 19.01 48.44 -21.09
N ALA A 453 18.94 47.67 -22.17
CA ALA A 453 19.20 46.25 -22.23
C ALA A 453 20.62 45.87 -21.75
N GLY A 454 20.73 44.77 -20.98
CA GLY A 454 22.01 44.09 -20.77
C GLY A 454 22.12 43.24 -19.51
N ARG A 455 22.12 41.90 -19.71
CA ARG A 455 22.50 40.77 -18.82
C ARG A 455 21.44 40.21 -17.83
N PRO A 456 21.06 38.92 -17.98
CA PRO A 456 20.34 38.18 -16.95
C PRO A 456 21.35 37.40 -16.09
N THR A 457 21.70 37.91 -14.90
CA THR A 457 22.40 37.13 -13.88
C THR A 457 21.84 37.45 -12.50
N GLY A 458 21.18 36.47 -11.87
CA GLY A 458 20.90 36.40 -10.44
C GLY A 458 19.68 37.19 -9.94
N LEU A 459 18.68 36.47 -9.43
CA LEU A 459 17.49 36.91 -8.68
C LEU A 459 16.90 38.28 -9.07
N LYS A 460 15.75 38.27 -9.76
CA LYS A 460 14.94 39.47 -10.05
C LYS A 460 14.65 40.23 -8.74
N ARG A 461 14.79 41.57 -8.76
CA ARG A 461 14.31 42.44 -7.68
C ARG A 461 12.82 42.18 -7.45
N GLN A 462 12.47 41.81 -6.23
CA GLN A 462 11.10 41.53 -5.79
C GLN A 462 10.52 42.82 -5.17
N PRO A 463 9.21 43.12 -5.37
CA PRO A 463 8.57 44.25 -4.70
C PRO A 463 8.53 44.05 -3.18
N SER A 464 8.53 45.16 -2.43
CA SER A 464 8.41 45.17 -0.97
C SER A 464 7.15 44.44 -0.49
N ALA A 465 7.30 43.56 0.50
CA ALA A 465 6.18 42.89 1.17
C ALA A 465 5.44 43.79 2.17
N TYR A 466 6.02 44.94 2.53
CA TYR A 466 5.56 45.82 3.61
C TYR A 466 4.96 47.15 3.13
N LYS A 467 4.89 47.37 1.82
CA LYS A 467 4.33 48.59 1.21
C LYS A 467 2.92 48.91 1.75
N GLY A 468 2.80 49.99 2.54
CA GLY A 468 1.53 50.52 3.04
C GLY A 468 0.98 49.88 4.32
N GLN A 469 1.77 49.09 5.05
CA GLN A 469 1.38 48.40 6.29
C GLN A 469 1.89 49.11 7.56
N SER A 470 1.34 48.80 8.75
CA SER A 470 1.71 49.41 10.04
C SER A 470 2.96 48.77 10.68
N GLU A 471 3.65 49.49 11.57
CA GLU A 471 4.88 48.99 12.22
C GLU A 471 4.67 47.67 12.95
N GLU A 472 3.50 47.48 13.57
CA GLU A 472 3.10 46.21 14.19
C GLU A 472 3.05 45.07 13.17
N ALA A 473 2.58 45.34 11.94
CA ALA A 473 2.57 44.36 10.86
C ALA A 473 4.00 44.02 10.39
N MET A 474 4.95 44.96 10.45
CA MET A 474 6.37 44.69 10.14
C MET A 474 6.98 43.71 11.15
N VAL A 475 6.70 43.95 12.43
CA VAL A 475 7.16 43.10 13.52
C VAL A 475 6.59 41.70 13.39
N GLN A 476 5.29 41.58 13.10
CA GLN A 476 4.63 40.31 12.83
C GLN A 476 5.24 39.58 11.61
N LEU A 477 5.46 40.29 10.50
CA LEU A 477 6.09 39.72 9.30
C LEU A 477 7.51 39.20 9.60
N CYS A 478 8.32 39.96 10.33
CA CYS A 478 9.65 39.54 10.74
C CYS A 478 9.60 38.31 11.65
N GLN A 479 8.66 38.27 12.58
CA GLN A 479 8.46 37.15 13.49
C GLN A 479 8.08 35.87 12.72
N VAL A 480 7.14 35.96 11.77
CA VAL A 480 6.75 34.84 10.90
C VAL A 480 7.93 34.34 10.05
N VAL A 481 8.77 35.25 9.54
CA VAL A 481 10.01 34.88 8.83
C VAL A 481 10.97 34.11 9.74
N VAL A 482 11.14 34.56 10.99
CA VAL A 482 11.99 33.84 11.96
C VAL A 482 11.41 32.46 12.23
N GLU A 483 10.11 32.34 12.47
CA GLU A 483 9.44 31.06 12.73
C GLU A 483 9.65 30.07 11.58
N ARG A 484 9.46 30.49 10.33
CA ARG A 484 9.69 29.65 9.14
C ARG A 484 11.15 29.24 8.99
N ALA A 485 12.09 30.15 9.23
CA ALA A 485 13.51 29.88 9.10
C ALA A 485 14.02 28.94 10.21
N LEU A 486 13.54 29.11 11.45
CA LEU A 486 13.85 28.20 12.56
C LEU A 486 13.18 26.83 12.38
N PHE A 487 11.98 26.78 11.82
CA PHE A 487 11.31 25.53 11.44
C PHE A 487 12.15 24.70 10.45
N LEU A 488 12.78 25.34 9.47
CA LEU A 488 13.68 24.68 8.53
C LEU A 488 14.90 24.02 9.19
N LEU A 489 15.39 24.57 10.32
CA LEU A 489 16.50 23.97 11.07
C LEU A 489 16.15 22.63 11.73
N GLU A 490 14.86 22.31 11.86
CA GLU A 490 14.42 21.03 12.43
C GLU A 490 14.58 19.85 11.46
N PHE A 491 14.83 20.11 10.18
CA PHE A 491 14.93 19.08 9.15
C PHE A 491 16.37 18.75 8.82
N THR A 492 16.61 17.51 8.42
CA THR A 492 17.90 17.09 7.87
C THR A 492 18.29 17.98 6.69
N PRO A 493 19.52 18.53 6.65
CA PRO A 493 19.96 19.44 5.61
C PRO A 493 19.69 18.91 4.19
N ALA A 494 19.21 19.79 3.30
CA ALA A 494 18.84 19.39 1.94
C ALA A 494 20.07 18.89 1.18
N SER A 495 21.23 19.52 1.40
CA SER A 495 22.48 19.12 0.77
C SER A 495 23.05 17.79 1.25
N PHE A 496 22.58 17.26 2.38
CA PHE A 496 23.00 15.94 2.88
C PHE A 496 22.69 14.82 1.88
N SER A 497 21.60 14.96 1.13
CA SER A 497 21.22 14.06 0.05
C SER A 497 22.33 13.91 -1.01
N PHE A 498 22.98 15.01 -1.43
CA PHE A 498 24.03 15.00 -2.46
C PHE A 498 25.34 14.40 -1.96
N VAL A 499 25.76 14.74 -0.74
CA VAL A 499 27.03 14.26 -0.17
C VAL A 499 26.97 12.76 0.12
N ARG A 500 25.87 12.29 0.72
CA ARG A 500 25.64 10.87 0.99
C ARG A 500 25.49 10.08 -0.30
N ALA A 501 24.70 10.59 -1.25
CA ALA A 501 24.58 10.02 -2.60
C ALA A 501 25.95 9.89 -3.27
N ALA A 502 26.79 10.92 -3.25
CA ALA A 502 28.13 10.88 -3.82
C ALA A 502 29.04 9.86 -3.10
N LYS A 503 29.10 9.86 -1.76
CA LYS A 503 29.97 8.96 -0.98
C LYS A 503 29.56 7.48 -1.10
N LEU A 504 28.26 7.18 -1.03
CA LEU A 504 27.73 5.83 -1.28
C LEU A 504 27.94 5.42 -2.73
N ARG A 505 27.70 6.35 -3.68
CA ARG A 505 28.05 6.16 -5.08
C ARG A 505 29.49 5.71 -5.18
N TRP A 506 30.48 6.40 -4.57
CA TRP A 506 31.91 6.04 -4.60
C TRP A 506 32.26 4.71 -3.88
N ASN A 507 31.72 4.45 -2.70
CA ASN A 507 32.00 3.23 -1.92
C ASN A 507 31.41 1.95 -2.56
N LEU A 508 30.25 2.05 -3.19
CA LEU A 508 29.68 0.97 -4.00
C LEU A 508 30.60 0.61 -5.18
N LEU A 509 31.34 1.59 -5.73
CA LEU A 509 32.23 1.36 -6.90
C LEU A 509 33.46 0.59 -6.49
N ALA A 510 34.03 0.94 -5.34
CA ALA A 510 35.19 0.24 -4.79
C ALA A 510 34.87 -1.23 -4.49
N LYS A 511 33.68 -1.54 -3.96
CA LYS A 511 33.29 -2.89 -3.56
C LYS A 511 32.89 -3.82 -4.71
N TYR A 512 32.37 -3.28 -5.82
CA TYR A 512 32.07 -4.07 -7.02
C TYR A 512 33.23 -4.15 -8.03
N SER A 513 34.22 -3.25 -7.92
CA SER A 513 35.42 -3.26 -8.78
C SER A 513 36.25 -4.55 -8.64
N THR A 514 36.24 -5.20 -7.47
CA THR A 514 37.00 -6.44 -7.22
C THR A 514 36.36 -7.68 -7.84
N ALA A 515 35.06 -7.64 -8.19
CA ALA A 515 34.35 -8.78 -8.77
C ALA A 515 34.46 -8.87 -10.31
N ILE A 516 35.08 -7.89 -10.98
CA ILE A 516 34.96 -7.66 -12.44
C ILE A 516 36.28 -7.88 -13.22
N HIS A 517 37.32 -8.47 -12.61
CA HIS A 517 38.51 -8.85 -13.38
C HIS A 517 38.36 -10.18 -14.15
N ARG A 518 37.56 -10.19 -15.23
CA ARG A 518 37.69 -11.15 -16.37
C ARG A 518 37.36 -10.49 -17.73
N LYS A 519 38.44 -10.15 -18.46
CA LYS A 519 38.70 -9.83 -19.89
C LYS A 519 37.66 -9.18 -20.85
N ASN A 520 38.08 -7.99 -21.35
CA ASN A 520 38.19 -7.44 -22.72
C ASN A 520 36.97 -7.18 -23.65
N SER A 521 36.69 -5.90 -23.92
CA SER A 521 36.82 -5.21 -25.24
C SER A 521 35.87 -4.00 -25.29
N TRP A 522 36.43 -2.80 -25.14
CA TRP A 522 35.70 -1.52 -25.02
C TRP A 522 35.46 -0.82 -26.37
N MET A 523 36.31 -1.09 -27.38
CA MET A 523 36.29 -0.35 -28.64
C MET A 523 35.28 -0.87 -29.68
N HIS A 524 34.87 -2.14 -29.60
CA HIS A 524 33.75 -2.67 -30.39
C HIS A 524 32.38 -2.29 -29.81
N LEU A 525 32.33 -2.03 -28.50
CA LEU A 525 31.13 -1.64 -27.74
C LEU A 525 30.65 -0.22 -28.08
N VAL A 526 31.58 0.66 -28.44
CA VAL A 526 31.32 2.06 -28.79
C VAL A 526 30.75 2.20 -30.21
N THR A 527 31.07 1.27 -31.11
CA THR A 527 30.59 1.26 -32.50
C THR A 527 29.18 0.70 -32.63
N GLU A 528 28.80 -0.33 -31.85
CA GLU A 528 27.44 -0.88 -31.83
C GLU A 528 26.45 -0.04 -31.02
N LEU A 529 26.88 0.61 -29.93
CA LEU A 529 26.07 1.57 -29.17
C LEU A 529 25.65 2.79 -30.03
N ASN A 530 26.45 3.15 -31.03
CA ASN A 530 26.13 4.18 -32.02
C ASN A 530 25.04 3.77 -33.02
N ALA A 531 24.70 2.47 -33.12
CA ALA A 531 23.65 1.96 -34.01
C ALA A 531 22.27 1.87 -33.34
N ALA A 532 22.17 1.98 -32.00
CA ALA A 532 20.91 2.03 -31.25
C ALA A 532 20.31 3.46 -31.22
N THR A 533 20.08 4.01 -32.40
CA THR A 533 19.74 5.42 -32.69
C THR A 533 18.39 5.92 -32.15
N GLU A 534 17.50 5.06 -31.62
CA GLU A 534 16.32 5.51 -30.87
C GLU A 534 16.65 6.01 -29.46
N LEU A 535 17.69 5.46 -28.80
CA LEU A 535 18.09 5.94 -27.49
C LEU A 535 18.70 7.33 -27.58
N LYS A 536 19.43 7.63 -28.67
CA LYS A 536 20.00 8.94 -28.95
C LYS A 536 18.92 9.98 -29.24
N SER A 537 17.90 9.66 -30.03
CA SER A 537 16.80 10.60 -30.30
C SER A 537 15.93 10.84 -29.06
N MET A 538 15.72 9.83 -28.20
CA MET A 538 14.98 9.96 -26.94
C MET A 538 15.78 10.70 -25.87
N LEU A 539 17.11 10.53 -25.83
CA LEU A 539 18.02 11.28 -24.95
C LEU A 539 18.23 12.71 -25.46
N ASP A 540 18.23 12.96 -26.76
CA ASP A 540 18.27 14.30 -27.36
C ASP A 540 16.93 15.04 -27.17
N TYR A 541 15.80 14.33 -27.22
CA TYR A 541 14.48 14.84 -26.84
C TYR A 541 14.43 15.17 -25.35
N ARG A 542 14.99 14.31 -24.48
CA ARG A 542 15.08 14.56 -23.04
C ARG A 542 16.03 15.70 -22.70
N ARG A 543 17.19 15.79 -23.36
CA ARG A 543 18.13 16.91 -23.29
C ARG A 543 17.42 18.20 -23.66
N THR A 544 16.81 18.25 -24.84
CA THR A 544 16.05 19.44 -25.24
C THR A 544 14.79 19.68 -24.40
N SER A 545 14.18 18.67 -23.75
CA SER A 545 13.03 18.87 -22.85
C SER A 545 13.43 19.34 -21.45
N MET A 546 14.56 18.85 -20.90
CA MET A 546 15.17 19.30 -19.64
C MET A 546 15.74 20.71 -19.79
N GLU A 547 16.35 21.02 -20.94
CA GLU A 547 16.80 22.37 -21.27
C GLU A 547 15.64 23.36 -21.47
N ARG A 548 14.43 22.85 -21.80
CA ARG A 548 13.20 23.65 -21.96
C ARG A 548 12.38 23.81 -20.67
N LEU A 549 12.62 23.00 -19.64
CA LEU A 549 11.89 23.02 -18.36
C LEU A 549 12.84 23.35 -17.19
N HIS A 550 12.94 24.64 -16.88
CA HIS A 550 13.44 25.26 -15.64
C HIS A 550 14.64 24.59 -14.96
N MET A 551 15.81 25.24 -15.04
CA MET A 551 16.97 24.94 -14.20
C MET A 551 16.53 24.68 -12.74
N PRO A 552 16.92 23.55 -12.11
CA PRO A 552 16.50 23.24 -10.76
C PRO A 552 17.02 24.30 -9.79
N LYS A 553 16.13 24.84 -8.94
CA LYS A 553 16.46 25.84 -7.93
C LYS A 553 17.59 25.35 -7.02
N THR A 554 18.51 26.25 -6.69
CA THR A 554 19.55 26.03 -5.68
C THR A 554 18.93 25.85 -4.31
N VAL A 555 19.64 25.20 -3.37
CA VAL A 555 19.17 25.04 -1.99
C VAL A 555 18.88 26.39 -1.34
N THR A 556 19.72 27.39 -1.60
CA THR A 556 19.51 28.76 -1.13
C THR A 556 18.24 29.40 -1.70
N GLU A 557 17.93 29.21 -2.98
CA GLU A 557 16.67 29.69 -3.57
C GLU A 557 15.45 28.99 -2.97
N LEU A 558 15.55 27.69 -2.66
CA LEU A 558 14.47 26.96 -1.98
C LEU A 558 14.23 27.49 -0.56
N VAL A 559 15.30 27.77 0.19
CA VAL A 559 15.18 28.37 1.54
C VAL A 559 14.50 29.73 1.46
N LEU A 560 14.93 30.58 0.52
CA LEU A 560 14.31 31.91 0.35
C LEU A 560 12.84 31.81 -0.07
N GLU A 561 12.50 30.93 -1.00
CA GLU A 561 11.11 30.67 -1.41
C GLU A 561 10.24 30.21 -0.26
N PHE A 562 10.73 29.29 0.58
CA PHE A 562 9.99 28.81 1.74
C PHE A 562 9.73 29.93 2.76
N VAL A 563 10.76 30.71 3.10
CA VAL A 563 10.65 31.75 4.13
C VAL A 563 9.78 32.93 3.67
N GLN A 564 9.84 33.29 2.38
CA GLN A 564 9.06 34.36 1.77
C GLN A 564 7.61 33.97 1.40
N SER A 565 7.26 32.69 1.52
CA SER A 565 5.92 32.19 1.20
C SER A 565 4.85 32.69 2.19
N ASP A 566 3.61 32.27 1.99
CA ASP A 566 2.48 32.47 2.90
C ASP A 566 2.28 31.29 3.87
N VAL A 567 3.24 30.37 3.98
CA VAL A 567 3.14 29.17 4.83
C VAL A 567 2.91 29.53 6.29
N ASP A 568 1.91 28.89 6.89
CA ASP A 568 1.74 28.81 8.32
C ASP A 568 2.52 27.60 8.88
N VAL A 569 3.39 27.84 9.87
CA VAL A 569 4.23 26.79 10.46
C VAL A 569 3.40 25.81 11.30
N GLY A 570 2.35 26.30 11.98
CA GLY A 570 1.44 25.46 12.76
C GLY A 570 0.67 24.49 11.86
N GLU A 571 0.08 24.98 10.78
CA GLU A 571 -0.57 24.14 9.77
C GLU A 571 0.42 23.13 9.17
N MET A 572 1.65 23.56 8.85
CA MET A 572 2.69 22.65 8.37
C MET A 572 3.00 21.55 9.39
N GLN A 573 3.09 21.85 10.68
CA GLN A 573 3.31 20.86 11.73
C GLN A 573 2.17 19.84 11.81
N THR A 574 0.91 20.28 11.77
CA THR A 574 -0.25 19.35 11.79
C THR A 574 -0.29 18.42 10.56
N MET A 575 0.08 18.93 9.38
CA MET A 575 0.21 18.08 8.18
C MET A 575 1.35 17.07 8.33
N LEU A 576 2.48 17.46 8.93
CA LEU A 576 3.60 16.54 9.17
C LEU A 576 3.29 15.47 10.23
N GLU A 577 2.46 15.77 11.23
CA GLU A 577 1.93 14.78 12.17
C GLU A 577 1.08 13.74 11.45
N THR A 578 0.16 14.18 10.57
CA THR A 578 -0.65 13.27 9.74
C THR A 578 0.24 12.41 8.82
N ARG A 579 1.29 12.98 8.24
CA ARG A 579 2.27 12.24 7.42
C ARG A 579 3.10 11.26 8.28
N ASN A 580 3.43 11.60 9.53
CA ASN A 580 4.10 10.68 10.47
C ASN A 580 3.22 9.47 10.80
N ASP A 581 1.93 9.71 11.01
CA ASP A 581 0.94 8.67 11.22
C ASP A 581 0.81 7.75 10.01
N ARG A 582 0.79 8.31 8.80
CA ARG A 582 0.78 7.57 7.54
C ARG A 582 2.08 6.75 7.36
N ALA A 583 3.23 7.32 7.71
CA ALA A 583 4.50 6.62 7.69
C ALA A 583 4.50 5.43 8.65
N GLY A 584 3.95 5.59 9.86
CA GLY A 584 3.80 4.51 10.85
C GLY A 584 3.02 3.33 10.29
N SER A 585 1.84 3.56 9.73
CA SER A 585 1.02 2.50 9.12
C SER A 585 1.75 1.82 7.96
N ARG A 586 2.39 2.61 7.09
CA ARG A 586 3.13 2.05 5.95
C ARG A 586 4.30 1.18 6.39
N VAL A 587 4.99 1.51 7.49
CA VAL A 587 6.02 0.65 8.10
C VAL A 587 5.43 -0.68 8.52
N VAL A 588 4.31 -0.67 9.26
CA VAL A 588 3.65 -1.92 9.73
C VAL A 588 3.26 -2.79 8.53
N GLY A 589 2.54 -2.23 7.55
CA GLY A 589 2.13 -2.99 6.37
C GLY A 589 3.31 -3.55 5.58
N MET A 590 4.37 -2.75 5.40
CA MET A 590 5.54 -3.17 4.64
C MET A 590 6.41 -4.20 5.36
N ALA A 591 6.54 -4.08 6.69
CA ALA A 591 7.20 -5.10 7.51
C ALA A 591 6.41 -6.42 7.51
N THR A 592 5.07 -6.36 7.59
CA THR A 592 4.21 -7.54 7.51
C THR A 592 4.31 -8.25 6.16
N ILE A 593 4.33 -7.50 5.05
CA ILE A 593 4.57 -8.07 3.72
C ILE A 593 5.94 -8.76 3.66
N ALA A 594 7.00 -8.13 4.17
CA ALA A 594 8.34 -8.72 4.16
C ALA A 594 8.39 -10.05 4.90
N ARG A 595 7.81 -10.11 6.10
CA ARG A 595 7.71 -11.33 6.94
C ARG A 595 6.97 -12.44 6.20
N ALA A 596 5.78 -12.12 5.67
CA ALA A 596 4.95 -13.08 4.96
C ALA A 596 5.63 -13.64 3.68
N LEU A 597 6.35 -12.79 2.92
CA LEU A 597 7.11 -13.24 1.75
C LEU A 597 8.19 -14.26 2.11
N SER A 598 8.94 -14.03 3.18
CA SER A 598 10.00 -14.95 3.63
C SER A 598 9.44 -16.24 4.22
N ALA A 599 8.32 -16.15 4.95
CA ALA A 599 7.74 -17.28 5.66
C ALA A 599 6.93 -18.23 4.76
N SER A 600 6.17 -17.71 3.80
CA SER A 600 5.18 -18.49 3.05
C SER A 600 5.75 -19.74 2.39
N SER A 601 4.97 -20.83 2.44
CA SER A 601 5.27 -22.14 1.82
C SER A 601 5.07 -22.16 0.32
N SER A 602 4.21 -21.29 -0.19
CA SER A 602 3.69 -21.38 -1.56
C SER A 602 4.12 -20.20 -2.42
N GLY A 603 4.69 -20.51 -3.59
CA GLY A 603 5.01 -19.50 -4.59
C GLY A 603 3.78 -18.76 -5.12
N ARG A 604 2.61 -19.43 -5.15
CA ARG A 604 1.33 -18.83 -5.52
C ARG A 604 0.88 -17.77 -4.51
N LEU A 605 1.00 -18.06 -3.21
CA LEU A 605 0.65 -17.09 -2.15
C LEU A 605 1.64 -15.91 -2.12
N GLN A 606 2.93 -16.17 -2.33
CA GLN A 606 3.92 -15.11 -2.54
C GLN A 606 3.57 -14.21 -3.75
N HIS A 607 3.08 -14.80 -4.84
CA HIS A 607 2.64 -14.07 -6.04
C HIS A 607 1.47 -13.12 -5.74
N VAL A 608 0.44 -13.60 -5.05
CA VAL A 608 -0.72 -12.78 -4.62
C VAL A 608 -0.27 -11.57 -3.80
N LEU A 609 0.61 -11.80 -2.83
CA LEU A 609 1.14 -10.75 -1.96
C LEU A 609 1.95 -9.69 -2.74
N LEU A 610 2.83 -10.13 -3.65
CA LEU A 610 3.66 -9.25 -4.48
C LEU A 610 2.83 -8.45 -5.50
N GLU A 611 1.82 -9.07 -6.13
CA GLU A 611 0.94 -8.34 -7.04
C GLU A 611 0.08 -7.32 -6.28
N GLY A 612 -0.42 -7.67 -5.09
CA GLY A 612 -1.10 -6.74 -4.19
C GLY A 612 -0.24 -5.53 -3.81
N LEU A 613 1.03 -5.77 -3.46
CA LEU A 613 2.00 -4.71 -3.20
C LEU A 613 2.23 -3.84 -4.45
N ALA A 614 2.50 -4.45 -5.61
CA ALA A 614 2.75 -3.73 -6.85
C ALA A 614 1.55 -2.86 -7.27
N CYS A 615 0.33 -3.39 -7.17
CA CYS A 615 -0.92 -2.66 -7.40
C CYS A 615 -1.05 -1.46 -6.45
N THR A 616 -0.75 -1.67 -5.17
CA THR A 616 -0.83 -0.61 -4.15
C THR A 616 0.16 0.51 -4.41
N MET A 617 1.41 0.17 -4.74
CA MET A 617 2.43 1.16 -5.08
C MET A 617 2.08 1.95 -6.34
N ARG A 618 1.55 1.29 -7.37
CA ARG A 618 1.03 1.96 -8.57
C ARG A 618 -0.13 2.90 -8.24
N ALA A 619 -1.08 2.46 -7.40
CA ALA A 619 -2.21 3.29 -6.99
C ALA A 619 -1.75 4.53 -6.22
N ILE A 620 -0.77 4.41 -5.31
CA ILE A 620 -0.15 5.57 -4.66
C ILE A 620 0.47 6.51 -5.70
N GLY A 621 1.21 5.99 -6.68
CA GLY A 621 1.82 6.84 -7.72
C GLY A 621 0.82 7.55 -8.65
N LEU A 622 -0.37 6.98 -8.87
CA LEU A 622 -1.38 7.50 -9.81
C LEU A 622 -2.45 8.37 -9.15
N GLU A 623 -2.91 8.02 -7.95
CA GLU A 623 -4.04 8.68 -7.28
C GLU A 623 -3.61 9.82 -6.35
N ASP A 624 -2.38 9.79 -5.85
CA ASP A 624 -1.89 10.76 -4.86
C ASP A 624 -1.46 12.07 -5.56
N CYS A 625 -2.15 13.16 -5.29
CA CYS A 625 -1.85 14.47 -5.86
C CYS A 625 -0.49 15.05 -5.42
N CYS A 626 0.07 14.52 -4.33
CA CYS A 626 1.40 14.85 -3.81
C CYS A 626 2.48 13.88 -4.32
N ALA A 627 2.14 12.82 -5.06
CA ALA A 627 3.14 11.95 -5.66
C ALA A 627 3.90 12.68 -6.78
N THR A 628 5.24 12.54 -6.76
CA THR A 628 6.12 13.05 -7.81
C THR A 628 6.65 11.94 -8.72
N SER A 629 6.61 10.70 -8.25
CA SER A 629 7.05 9.50 -8.95
C SER A 629 6.46 8.25 -8.29
N LEU A 630 6.81 7.03 -8.72
CA LEU A 630 6.40 5.79 -8.05
C LEU A 630 7.40 5.45 -6.95
N HIS A 631 7.23 6.01 -5.75
CA HIS A 631 8.17 5.85 -4.64
C HIS A 631 7.50 5.51 -3.31
N PHE A 632 8.15 4.69 -2.48
CA PHE A 632 7.62 4.28 -1.18
C PHE A 632 7.56 5.43 -0.14
N PHE A 633 8.24 6.55 -0.39
CA PHE A 633 8.12 7.79 0.40
C PHE A 633 7.09 8.79 -0.12
N ASN A 634 6.29 8.46 -1.14
CA ASN A 634 5.23 9.36 -1.59
C ASN A 634 4.32 9.76 -0.43
N SER A 635 4.07 11.07 -0.33
CA SER A 635 3.31 11.70 0.74
C SER A 635 3.88 11.56 2.15
N LEU A 636 5.18 11.29 2.28
CA LEU A 636 5.91 11.17 3.56
C LEU A 636 7.12 12.12 3.67
N ASN A 637 7.26 13.10 2.77
CA ASN A 637 8.26 14.16 2.92
C ASN A 637 7.98 14.95 4.21
N GLY A 638 9.04 15.26 4.96
CA GLY A 638 8.99 15.94 6.26
C GLY A 638 8.71 15.03 7.47
N CYS A 639 8.37 13.74 7.28
CA CYS A 639 8.23 12.80 8.39
C CYS A 639 9.51 12.69 9.22
N ALA A 640 9.38 12.30 10.49
CA ALA A 640 10.48 12.05 11.40
C ALA A 640 11.49 11.05 10.79
N GLU A 641 12.78 11.35 10.95
CA GLU A 641 13.86 10.54 10.39
C GLU A 641 13.78 9.07 10.82
N ALA A 642 13.43 8.79 12.08
CA ALA A 642 13.27 7.43 12.60
C ALA A 642 12.19 6.64 11.86
N LYS A 643 11.04 7.25 11.55
CA LYS A 643 9.96 6.62 10.78
C LYS A 643 10.39 6.35 9.34
N ARG A 644 11.13 7.29 8.74
CA ARG A 644 11.69 7.12 7.39
C ARG A 644 12.69 5.96 7.35
N LYS A 645 13.60 5.89 8.32
CA LYS A 645 14.55 4.79 8.47
C LYS A 645 13.85 3.44 8.62
N ALA A 646 12.86 3.34 9.51
CA ALA A 646 12.09 2.12 9.69
C ALA A 646 11.37 1.67 8.41
N LEU A 647 10.86 2.62 7.60
CA LEU A 647 10.23 2.29 6.32
C LEU A 647 11.25 1.79 5.31
N SER A 648 12.42 2.43 5.21
CA SER A 648 13.50 1.96 4.36
C SER A 648 13.97 0.55 4.75
N GLU A 649 14.07 0.25 6.05
CA GLU A 649 14.42 -1.09 6.56
C GLU A 649 13.36 -2.14 6.17
N ALA A 650 12.07 -1.82 6.32
CA ALA A 650 10.98 -2.70 5.90
C ALA A 650 11.01 -2.97 4.38
N VAL A 651 11.27 -1.93 3.57
CA VAL A 651 11.45 -2.07 2.12
C VAL A 651 12.70 -2.92 1.80
N ALA A 652 13.80 -2.73 2.50
CA ALA A 652 15.02 -3.53 2.33
C ALA A 652 14.74 -5.03 2.54
N HIS A 653 13.95 -5.37 3.57
CA HIS A 653 13.54 -6.75 3.83
C HIS A 653 12.65 -7.31 2.71
N CYS A 654 11.70 -6.54 2.18
CA CYS A 654 10.92 -6.96 1.01
C CYS A 654 11.79 -7.20 -0.23
N LEU A 655 12.76 -6.32 -0.50
CA LEU A 655 13.69 -6.48 -1.62
C LEU A 655 14.56 -7.73 -1.44
N LYS A 656 15.04 -8.00 -0.22
CA LYS A 656 15.81 -9.20 0.09
C LYS A 656 14.98 -10.47 -0.10
N ALA A 657 13.75 -10.51 0.43
CA ALA A 657 12.84 -11.63 0.23
C ALA A 657 12.54 -11.86 -1.28
N SER A 658 12.35 -10.78 -2.04
CA SER A 658 12.18 -10.84 -3.49
C SER A 658 13.43 -11.38 -4.20
N ALA A 659 14.63 -10.97 -3.77
CA ALA A 659 15.89 -11.50 -4.31
C ALA A 659 16.05 -13.01 -4.04
N ASP A 660 15.63 -13.49 -2.87
CA ASP A 660 15.67 -14.92 -2.52
C ASP A 660 14.68 -15.73 -3.40
N ILE A 661 13.50 -15.19 -3.68
CA ILE A 661 12.54 -15.75 -4.64
C ILE A 661 13.17 -15.82 -6.05
N LEU A 662 13.77 -14.73 -6.52
CA LEU A 662 14.44 -14.70 -7.83
C LEU A 662 15.63 -15.68 -7.87
N THR A 663 16.36 -15.87 -6.78
CA THR A 663 17.47 -16.84 -6.71
C THR A 663 16.99 -18.26 -6.95
N THR A 664 15.86 -18.63 -6.35
CA THR A 664 15.34 -20.01 -6.38
C THR A 664 14.52 -20.33 -7.63
N ARG A 665 13.86 -19.32 -8.23
CA ARG A 665 12.87 -19.54 -9.32
C ARG A 665 13.27 -18.99 -10.70
N SER A 666 14.43 -18.34 -10.85
CA SER A 666 14.85 -17.73 -12.13
C SER A 666 15.62 -18.66 -13.09
N SER A 667 15.66 -19.98 -12.86
CA SER A 667 16.35 -20.88 -13.79
C SER A 667 15.58 -21.01 -15.11
N SER A 668 16.28 -21.15 -16.24
CA SER A 668 15.65 -21.28 -17.58
C SER A 668 14.65 -22.45 -17.63
N LYS A 669 14.94 -23.57 -16.96
CA LYS A 669 14.01 -24.71 -16.82
C LYS A 669 12.72 -24.35 -16.06
N CYS A 670 12.83 -23.54 -14.99
CA CYS A 670 11.66 -23.09 -14.21
C CYS A 670 10.80 -22.06 -14.95
N LEU A 671 11.39 -21.27 -15.84
CA LEU A 671 10.71 -20.21 -16.58
C LEU A 671 10.11 -20.68 -17.92
N ALA A 672 10.60 -21.81 -18.46
CA ALA A 672 10.11 -22.44 -19.69
C ALA A 672 8.88 -23.35 -19.46
N ALA A 673 8.67 -23.83 -18.23
CA ALA A 673 7.42 -24.49 -17.87
C ALA A 673 6.29 -23.45 -17.84
N GLU A 674 5.23 -23.65 -18.63
CA GLU A 674 4.00 -22.85 -18.51
C GLU A 674 3.39 -23.09 -17.13
N GLY A 675 3.66 -22.19 -16.17
CA GLY A 675 3.19 -22.35 -14.78
C GLY A 675 3.57 -21.20 -13.83
N ASP A 676 3.12 -21.32 -12.57
CA ASP A 676 3.17 -20.35 -11.45
C ASP A 676 4.50 -19.62 -11.24
N SER A 677 5.63 -20.24 -11.61
CA SER A 677 6.97 -19.66 -11.41
C SER A 677 7.20 -18.39 -12.25
N GLY A 678 6.68 -18.33 -13.48
CA GLY A 678 6.80 -17.14 -14.33
C GLY A 678 5.96 -15.96 -13.81
N ALA A 679 4.76 -16.25 -13.28
CA ALA A 679 3.87 -15.25 -12.68
C ALA A 679 4.49 -14.66 -11.40
N LEU A 680 5.04 -15.53 -10.53
CA LEU A 680 5.74 -15.12 -9.31
C LEU A 680 6.94 -14.22 -9.60
N VAL A 681 7.82 -14.61 -10.53
CA VAL A 681 8.98 -13.80 -10.95
C VAL A 681 8.51 -12.46 -11.53
N SER A 682 7.45 -12.44 -12.34
CA SER A 682 6.88 -11.21 -12.86
C SER A 682 6.35 -10.29 -11.75
N SER A 683 5.60 -10.82 -10.78
CA SER A 683 5.11 -10.03 -9.64
C SER A 683 6.24 -9.50 -8.76
N ALA A 684 7.30 -10.28 -8.54
CA ALA A 684 8.47 -9.82 -7.79
C ALA A 684 9.13 -8.63 -8.49
N LEU A 685 9.38 -8.74 -9.80
CA LEU A 685 9.92 -7.64 -10.59
C LEU A 685 9.02 -6.41 -10.56
N LYS A 686 7.70 -6.57 -10.72
CA LYS A 686 6.75 -5.44 -10.63
C LYS A 686 6.76 -4.76 -9.26
N ALA A 687 6.80 -5.52 -8.17
CA ALA A 687 6.86 -4.97 -6.82
C ALA A 687 8.16 -4.19 -6.55
N MET A 688 9.25 -4.59 -7.20
CA MET A 688 10.55 -3.95 -7.10
C MET A 688 10.71 -2.74 -8.04
N ALA A 689 9.80 -2.56 -9.01
CA ALA A 689 9.86 -1.52 -10.04
C ALA A 689 9.44 -0.14 -9.49
N MET A 690 10.27 0.42 -8.61
CA MET A 690 10.10 1.74 -8.00
C MET A 690 11.09 2.75 -8.56
N ASP A 691 10.75 4.04 -8.45
CA ASP A 691 11.58 5.16 -8.84
C ASP A 691 12.55 5.55 -7.71
N TYR A 692 13.50 4.67 -7.43
CA TYR A 692 14.47 4.84 -6.34
C TYR A 692 15.28 6.13 -6.51
N ASP A 693 15.36 6.92 -5.45
CA ASP A 693 16.26 8.07 -5.41
C ASP A 693 17.72 7.58 -5.25
N VAL A 694 18.68 8.45 -5.55
CA VAL A 694 20.11 8.15 -5.36
C VAL A 694 20.43 7.78 -3.92
N ARG A 695 19.67 8.33 -2.97
CA ARG A 695 19.73 8.03 -1.53
C ARG A 695 19.33 6.60 -1.19
N ASP A 696 18.49 5.97 -2.00
CA ASP A 696 17.96 4.63 -1.79
C ASP A 696 18.84 3.54 -2.45
N SER A 697 19.92 3.94 -3.12
CA SER A 697 20.88 3.00 -3.75
C SER A 697 21.39 1.90 -2.84
N TYR A 698 21.56 2.17 -1.54
CA TYR A 698 21.99 1.15 -0.57
C TYR A 698 20.96 0.02 -0.44
N LEU A 699 19.66 0.31 -0.59
CA LEU A 699 18.61 -0.71 -0.55
C LEU A 699 18.76 -1.71 -1.70
N LEU A 700 19.06 -1.21 -2.91
CA LEU A 700 19.30 -2.04 -4.09
C LEU A 700 20.60 -2.87 -3.97
N TYR A 701 21.60 -2.31 -3.29
CA TYR A 701 22.87 -2.98 -3.02
C TYR A 701 22.73 -4.10 -1.99
N ASP A 702 22.24 -3.76 -0.80
CA ASP A 702 22.21 -4.66 0.36
C ASP A 702 21.25 -5.83 0.13
N SER A 703 20.15 -5.60 -0.61
CA SER A 703 19.22 -6.65 -1.01
C SER A 703 19.74 -7.56 -2.13
N LYS A 704 20.82 -7.18 -2.83
CA LYS A 704 21.40 -7.91 -3.97
C LYS A 704 20.44 -8.15 -5.13
N VAL A 705 19.35 -7.38 -5.23
CA VAL A 705 18.32 -7.55 -6.26
C VAL A 705 18.83 -7.32 -7.68
N LEU A 706 19.72 -6.34 -7.87
CA LEU A 706 20.19 -5.94 -9.19
C LEU A 706 20.83 -7.10 -9.97
N PRO A 707 21.81 -7.85 -9.43
CA PRO A 707 22.33 -9.06 -10.07
C PRO A 707 21.27 -10.03 -10.61
N HIS A 708 20.15 -10.22 -9.88
CA HIS A 708 19.07 -11.09 -10.32
C HIS A 708 18.28 -10.51 -11.49
N ILE A 709 17.95 -9.21 -11.44
CA ILE A 709 17.28 -8.52 -12.55
C ILE A 709 18.13 -8.60 -13.83
N LEU A 710 19.45 -8.39 -13.71
CA LEU A 710 20.37 -8.45 -14.85
C LEU A 710 20.42 -9.85 -15.48
N ARG A 711 20.33 -10.92 -14.69
CA ARG A 711 20.27 -12.30 -15.20
C ARG A 711 18.97 -12.62 -15.94
N LEU A 712 17.89 -11.87 -15.68
CA LEU A 712 16.58 -12.05 -16.31
C LEU A 712 16.43 -11.30 -17.64
N LEU A 713 17.40 -10.45 -17.98
CA LEU A 713 17.44 -9.71 -19.22
C LEU A 713 17.45 -10.61 -20.49
N PRO A 714 18.23 -11.70 -20.56
CA PRO A 714 18.14 -12.64 -21.68
C PRO A 714 17.07 -13.73 -21.49
N SER A 715 16.13 -13.60 -20.55
CA SER A 715 15.11 -14.64 -20.29
C SER A 715 14.27 -14.92 -21.53
N ASP A 716 14.01 -16.20 -21.83
CA ASP A 716 13.13 -16.61 -22.95
C ASP A 716 11.68 -16.14 -22.73
N ASN A 717 11.25 -16.03 -21.48
CA ASN A 717 9.93 -15.52 -21.11
C ASN A 717 9.81 -14.02 -21.41
N VAL A 718 9.02 -13.68 -22.44
CA VAL A 718 8.83 -12.31 -22.94
C VAL A 718 8.35 -11.35 -21.86
N ARG A 719 7.45 -11.79 -20.97
CA ARG A 719 6.90 -10.94 -19.90
C ARG A 719 7.98 -10.58 -18.89
N VAL A 720 8.72 -11.58 -18.40
CA VAL A 720 9.83 -11.39 -17.45
C VAL A 720 10.91 -10.49 -18.04
N ARG A 721 11.32 -10.78 -19.29
CA ARG A 721 12.31 -9.99 -20.02
C ARG A 721 11.91 -8.52 -20.15
N ARG A 722 10.67 -8.22 -20.56
CA ARG A 722 10.17 -6.85 -20.71
C ARG A 722 10.15 -6.08 -19.39
N VAL A 723 9.72 -6.72 -18.30
CA VAL A 723 9.69 -6.06 -16.98
C VAL A 723 11.11 -5.81 -16.48
N ALA A 724 12.02 -6.77 -16.61
CA ALA A 724 13.43 -6.58 -16.26
C ALA A 724 14.06 -5.43 -17.06
N GLN A 725 13.81 -5.37 -18.37
CA GLN A 725 14.25 -4.27 -19.25
C GLN A 725 13.72 -2.91 -18.78
N ALA A 726 12.44 -2.82 -18.44
CA ALA A 726 11.83 -1.58 -17.97
C ALA A 726 12.48 -1.08 -16.67
N ILE A 727 12.70 -1.97 -15.70
CA ILE A 727 13.37 -1.63 -14.44
C ILE A 727 14.78 -1.12 -14.71
N ILE A 728 15.56 -1.80 -15.55
CA ILE A 728 16.92 -1.38 -15.89
C ILE A 728 16.93 -0.02 -16.58
N ARG A 729 15.97 0.28 -17.48
CA ARG A 729 15.86 1.61 -18.10
C ARG A 729 15.63 2.72 -17.06
N VAL A 730 14.76 2.49 -16.08
CA VAL A 730 14.52 3.45 -14.99
C VAL A 730 15.77 3.60 -14.12
N LEU A 731 16.39 2.50 -13.67
CA LEU A 731 17.63 2.59 -12.90
C LEU A 731 18.75 3.28 -13.70
N MET A 732 18.82 3.09 -15.01
CA MET A 732 19.79 3.78 -15.86
C MET A 732 19.59 5.28 -15.87
N SER A 733 18.35 5.76 -16.00
CA SER A 733 18.09 7.20 -16.04
C SER A 733 18.40 7.89 -14.71
N HIS A 734 18.27 7.20 -13.57
CA HIS A 734 18.51 7.80 -12.25
C HIS A 734 19.97 7.72 -11.80
N PHE A 735 20.68 6.65 -12.14
CA PHE A 735 22.03 6.38 -11.62
C PHE A 735 23.15 6.62 -12.64
N VAL A 736 22.84 6.76 -13.92
CA VAL A 736 23.82 6.94 -15.01
C VAL A 736 23.61 8.28 -15.74
N ALA A 737 23.85 9.39 -15.04
CA ALA A 737 24.02 10.68 -15.71
C ALA A 737 25.35 10.69 -16.50
N ILE A 738 25.27 10.89 -17.81
CA ILE A 738 26.44 11.25 -18.64
C ILE A 738 26.59 12.78 -18.49
N PRO A 739 27.67 13.29 -17.87
CA PRO A 739 27.85 14.71 -17.70
C PRO A 739 28.09 15.41 -19.04
N ASP A 740 27.59 16.65 -19.15
CA ASP A 740 27.81 17.55 -20.28
C ASP A 740 29.30 17.76 -20.54
N GLN A 741 29.71 17.58 -21.80
CA GLN A 741 31.07 17.90 -22.26
C GLN A 741 31.37 19.41 -22.25
N SER A 742 30.41 20.27 -21.93
CA SER A 742 30.55 21.74 -21.99
C SER A 742 31.14 22.37 -20.72
N PHE A 743 31.33 21.61 -19.62
CA PHE A 743 31.79 22.16 -18.34
C PHE A 743 33.23 21.77 -17.94
N TYR A 744 33.96 21.02 -18.75
CA TYR A 744 35.36 20.71 -18.47
C TYR A 744 36.26 21.76 -19.12
N SER A 745 36.80 22.67 -18.29
CA SER A 745 38.11 23.22 -18.62
C SER A 745 39.10 22.05 -18.68
N THR A 746 40.03 22.12 -19.61
CA THR A 746 40.93 21.06 -20.09
C THR A 746 41.86 20.39 -19.06
N ASP A 747 41.65 20.57 -17.76
CA ASP A 747 42.57 20.12 -16.69
C ASP A 747 41.97 19.17 -15.64
N MET A 748 40.70 18.79 -15.75
CA MET A 748 40.11 17.77 -14.86
C MET A 748 39.65 16.57 -15.69
N GLY A 749 40.36 15.45 -15.55
CA GLY A 749 40.17 14.23 -16.32
C GLY A 749 38.74 13.71 -16.38
N LEU A 750 38.43 12.93 -17.42
CA LEU A 750 37.10 12.36 -17.67
C LEU A 750 36.48 11.78 -16.39
N PRO A 751 35.17 12.00 -16.15
CA PRO A 751 34.49 11.42 -15.01
C PRO A 751 34.53 9.89 -15.12
N THR A 752 35.22 9.27 -14.17
CA THR A 752 35.40 7.82 -14.10
C THR A 752 34.06 7.17 -13.81
N LEU A 753 33.52 6.44 -14.81
CA LEU A 753 32.26 5.71 -14.68
C LEU A 753 32.32 4.72 -13.50
N SER A 754 31.21 4.70 -12.75
CA SER A 754 30.99 3.89 -11.58
C SER A 754 30.91 2.38 -11.91
N ALA A 755 31.34 1.46 -11.03
CA ALA A 755 31.20 0.02 -11.27
C ALA A 755 29.74 -0.43 -11.42
N PHE A 756 28.80 0.18 -10.67
CA PHE A 756 27.36 0.01 -10.88
C PHE A 756 26.94 0.49 -12.27
N GLN A 757 27.40 1.69 -12.69
CA GLN A 757 27.14 2.23 -14.03
C GLN A 757 27.73 1.30 -15.12
N LYS A 758 28.94 0.77 -14.93
CA LYS A 758 29.59 -0.18 -15.84
C LYS A 758 28.87 -1.53 -15.88
N GLN A 759 28.37 -2.05 -14.76
CA GLN A 759 27.60 -3.30 -14.71
C GLN A 759 26.23 -3.14 -15.36
N LEU A 760 25.57 -1.99 -15.15
CA LEU A 760 24.32 -1.63 -15.80
C LEU A 760 24.51 -1.49 -17.32
N LEU A 761 25.59 -0.81 -17.75
CA LEU A 761 25.99 -0.70 -19.16
C LEU A 761 26.44 -2.05 -19.77
N ALA A 762 27.10 -2.93 -19.01
CA ALA A 762 27.50 -4.26 -19.44
C ALA A 762 26.33 -5.25 -19.53
N ALA A 763 25.28 -5.05 -18.73
CA ALA A 763 24.07 -5.84 -18.82
C ALA A 763 23.18 -5.43 -20.01
N VAL A 764 23.20 -4.14 -20.38
CA VAL A 764 22.66 -3.66 -21.65
C VAL A 764 23.41 -4.27 -22.84
N ARG A 765 24.75 -4.39 -22.76
CA ARG A 765 25.59 -5.07 -23.78
C ARG A 765 25.14 -6.54 -24.01
N LEU A 766 24.91 -7.31 -22.94
CA LEU A 766 24.45 -8.70 -23.02
C LEU A 766 23.05 -8.87 -23.65
N GLN A 767 22.17 -7.87 -23.53
CA GLN A 767 20.87 -7.90 -24.23
C GLN A 767 20.96 -7.60 -25.71
N LEU A 768 21.88 -6.71 -26.10
CA LEU A 768 22.05 -6.35 -27.50
C LEU A 768 22.72 -7.49 -28.27
N GLU A 769 23.70 -8.18 -27.67
CA GLU A 769 24.34 -9.37 -28.25
C GLU A 769 23.32 -10.53 -28.48
N GLY A 770 22.28 -10.65 -27.64
CA GLY A 770 21.21 -11.64 -27.81
C GLY A 770 20.10 -11.29 -28.82
N ILE A 771 20.01 -10.03 -29.26
CA ILE A 771 19.04 -9.56 -30.27
C ILE A 771 19.68 -9.52 -31.66
N VAL A 772 20.99 -9.29 -31.75
CA VAL A 772 21.76 -9.30 -33.02
C VAL A 772 22.13 -10.73 -33.47
N GLY A 773 22.00 -11.71 -32.57
CA GLY A 773 22.21 -13.14 -32.85
C GLY A 773 20.97 -13.91 -33.35
N THR A 774 19.84 -13.23 -33.56
CA THR A 774 18.64 -13.72 -34.28
C THR A 774 18.41 -12.86 -35.50
#